data_AF-A0A8T4R7R1-F1
#
_entry.id   AF-A0A8T4R7R1-F1
#
_cell.length_a   1.000
_cell.length_b   1.000
_cell.length_c   1.000
_cell.angle_alpha   90.00
_cell.angle_beta   90.00
_cell.angle_gamma   90.00
#
_symmetry.space_group_name_H-M   'P 1'
#
loop_
_entity.id
_entity.type
_entity.pdbx_description
1 polymer ?
#
loop_
_entity_poly.entity_id
_entity_poly.type
_entity_poly.pdbx_seq_one_letter_code
_entity_poly.pdbx_strand_id
1 'polypeptide(L)'
;TGRNNGTLAGGAVITDDIEKGKVLFLDGSDDYAEANDSSTLDISTGITLSAWINPSSIASWNRIIAKSHTVNSAPYNMYAILLGDKNNLRMELSIGNSQKKLNGKSIIPINSWSHVAGTYDGIIMKIYVNGALDNSSAVSGGIDSNNMPLSIGRSGFGANYFSGMIDDVMVYGRALNDSEILDIYNTQKKTKCIAEENSITCANNVCGMRKNNCQNDVNCSIVNFASCISGCIQESKAVTCGSWVCGNKIDNCGQLVNCGLCQTGYTCSNGNCVVQNKIFVSTESQFNTEAARLKPGEVLVINDGTYDNWDLTITSSGTSGNPIVIRPETLHGVKFTGGSTISLEGNYIEIREFTFENNFVNGNIDIQDGKHHNRITQNYFINSGDRDTQAGIVILSPENSNNNRVDHNIWVNSQSKNLVLAASKVTKGVVSNHNRIDHNVFRDMTQFKDADGNVANGFEPVQFGQRPTNSEVFAYNIFEYNTGDNSDADGEFISIKTSGNIIRYNVIYNSFAVITLRSGSSNWIEGNVIVNSEKNGISGSGENHVIINNYISDCNEDGILIRRRSQTILSEDVFGTRYDEYEQPYNTTIAYNTVVNCEGTEINLNKATKWDRSDTLPARDSKVYNNILVGNQGTLLLDGIDSKIDTNLFYATGNAVIGTRGLNFKLENPLLTGSGIYYYPSVNSPVVDSGKNIDSQLVINKDIYGYSRPFGARADIGAHEVGHEVIKPVHIPPIPDRNPPTAPENLIVRMQDNQIILSWKPTSGDEEGFKIEGYDGNSWKQIAVVDADVLSWQDTTLIISSKYRIRAYNYDGNSPYSNEAISSPQGLSSLSIFDKILEFFKKMLGFN
;
A
#
# COMPACT_ATOMS: atom_id res chain seq x y z
N THR A 1 -8.81 -16.70 2.43
CA THR A 1 -7.95 -17.66 3.15
C THR A 1 -8.69 -19.00 3.13
N GLY A 2 -8.09 -20.04 2.55
CA GLY A 2 -8.80 -21.28 2.17
C GLY A 2 -8.78 -22.35 3.26
N ARG A 3 -9.95 -22.70 3.82
CA ARG A 3 -10.11 -23.82 4.78
C ARG A 3 -10.25 -25.19 4.11
N ASN A 4 -10.34 -25.23 2.78
CA ASN A 4 -10.55 -26.43 1.99
C ASN A 4 -9.48 -26.49 0.89
N ASN A 5 -8.47 -27.33 1.07
CA ASN A 5 -7.37 -27.48 0.11
C ASN A 5 -7.82 -28.27 -1.12
N GLY A 6 -7.55 -27.73 -2.31
CA GLY A 6 -7.84 -28.40 -3.57
C GLY A 6 -6.71 -29.33 -4.01
N THR A 7 -7.07 -30.42 -4.71
CA THR A 7 -6.15 -31.30 -5.43
C THR A 7 -6.36 -31.18 -6.93
N LEU A 8 -5.28 -31.14 -7.71
CA LEU A 8 -5.32 -31.05 -9.18
C LEU A 8 -5.48 -32.45 -9.80
N ALA A 9 -6.22 -32.54 -10.89
CA ALA A 9 -6.47 -33.79 -11.63
C ALA A 9 -6.60 -33.52 -13.13
N GLY A 10 -6.56 -34.59 -13.94
CA GLY A 10 -6.66 -34.53 -15.41
C GLY A 10 -5.36 -34.17 -16.13
N GLY A 11 -4.41 -33.55 -15.44
CA GLY A 11 -3.27 -32.89 -16.09
C GLY A 11 -3.21 -31.40 -15.80
N ALA A 12 -4.20 -30.88 -15.06
CA ALA A 12 -4.26 -29.49 -14.61
C ALA A 12 -2.95 -29.06 -13.94
N VAL A 13 -2.46 -27.88 -14.33
CA VAL A 13 -1.20 -27.32 -13.84
C VAL A 13 -1.40 -25.91 -13.31
N ILE A 14 -0.56 -25.52 -12.36
CA ILE A 14 -0.35 -24.11 -12.02
C ILE A 14 0.71 -23.56 -12.97
N THR A 15 0.36 -22.57 -13.78
CA THR A 15 1.27 -21.90 -14.74
C THR A 15 1.43 -20.42 -14.39
N ASP A 16 2.45 -19.78 -14.96
CA ASP A 16 2.60 -18.33 -14.91
C ASP A 16 1.73 -17.65 -15.99
N ASP A 17 1.03 -16.60 -15.59
CA ASP A 17 0.30 -15.65 -16.42
C ASP A 17 0.85 -14.25 -16.14
N ILE A 18 1.00 -13.46 -17.21
CA ILE A 18 1.62 -12.13 -17.13
C ILE A 18 0.77 -11.10 -16.38
N GLU A 19 -0.55 -11.29 -16.29
CA GLU A 19 -1.47 -10.37 -15.63
C GLU A 19 -1.77 -10.83 -14.19
N LYS A 20 -1.88 -12.14 -13.97
CA LYS A 20 -2.34 -12.72 -12.69
C LYS A 20 -1.26 -13.40 -11.86
N GLY A 21 -0.08 -13.68 -12.41
CA GLY A 21 0.97 -14.45 -11.75
C GLY A 21 0.68 -15.94 -11.84
N LYS A 22 0.70 -16.67 -10.73
CA LYS A 22 0.41 -18.12 -10.73
C LYS A 22 -1.09 -18.36 -10.87
N VAL A 23 -1.51 -19.09 -11.91
CA VAL A 23 -2.92 -19.39 -12.21
C VAL A 23 -3.14 -20.86 -12.48
N LEU A 24 -4.36 -21.35 -12.24
CA LEU A 24 -4.76 -22.70 -12.60
C LEU A 24 -5.10 -22.74 -14.10
N PHE A 25 -4.33 -23.51 -14.88
CA PHE A 25 -4.61 -23.77 -16.29
C PHE A 25 -5.34 -25.10 -16.46
N LEU A 26 -6.42 -25.06 -17.23
CA LEU A 26 -7.29 -26.20 -17.55
C LEU A 26 -7.44 -26.30 -19.07
N ASP A 27 -7.14 -27.46 -19.64
CA ASP A 27 -7.14 -27.67 -21.09
C ASP A 27 -8.55 -27.76 -21.71
N GLY A 28 -9.57 -28.07 -20.89
CA GLY A 28 -10.95 -28.25 -21.31
C GLY A 28 -11.35 -29.68 -21.68
N SER A 29 -10.48 -30.67 -21.42
CA SER A 29 -10.71 -32.09 -21.76
C SER A 29 -11.05 -32.94 -20.55
N ASP A 30 -10.17 -32.94 -19.54
CA ASP A 30 -10.32 -33.69 -18.29
C ASP A 30 -9.70 -33.00 -17.06
N ASP A 31 -9.18 -31.78 -17.23
CA ASP A 31 -8.54 -30.97 -16.19
C ASP A 31 -9.52 -30.35 -15.19
N TYR A 32 -9.20 -30.47 -13.89
CA TYR A 32 -9.94 -29.78 -12.83
C TYR A 32 -9.13 -29.70 -11.53
N ALA A 33 -9.63 -28.90 -10.58
CA ALA A 33 -9.24 -28.97 -9.18
C ALA A 33 -10.44 -29.34 -8.29
N GLU A 34 -10.20 -30.07 -7.21
CA GLU A 34 -11.27 -30.51 -6.31
C GLU A 34 -10.87 -30.41 -4.84
N ALA A 35 -11.73 -29.81 -4.04
CA ALA A 35 -11.65 -29.84 -2.58
C ALA A 35 -12.63 -30.89 -2.03
N ASN A 36 -12.13 -31.74 -1.13
CA ASN A 36 -12.94 -32.77 -0.48
C ASN A 36 -14.17 -32.17 0.22
N ASP A 37 -15.19 -33.01 0.39
CA ASP A 37 -16.37 -32.65 1.15
C ASP A 37 -16.02 -32.17 2.58
N SER A 38 -16.78 -31.19 3.05
CA SER A 38 -16.54 -30.50 4.32
C SER A 38 -17.84 -29.85 4.77
N SER A 39 -18.14 -29.93 6.06
CA SER A 39 -19.32 -29.26 6.64
C SER A 39 -19.26 -27.73 6.47
N THR A 40 -18.08 -27.16 6.26
CA THR A 40 -17.93 -25.73 5.93
C THR A 40 -18.43 -25.35 4.54
N LEU A 41 -18.64 -26.35 3.67
CA LEU A 41 -19.18 -26.22 2.32
C LEU A 41 -20.69 -26.54 2.28
N ASP A 42 -21.30 -26.90 3.40
CA ASP A 42 -22.75 -27.11 3.56
C ASP A 42 -23.46 -25.80 3.89
N ILE A 43 -23.41 -24.87 2.94
CA ILE A 43 -23.89 -23.49 3.10
C ILE A 43 -25.39 -23.43 2.79
N SER A 44 -26.23 -23.05 3.78
CA SER A 44 -27.69 -23.09 3.65
C SER A 44 -28.41 -21.73 3.68
N THR A 45 -27.84 -20.69 4.30
CA THR A 45 -28.54 -19.41 4.55
C THR A 45 -28.10 -18.24 3.68
N GLY A 46 -26.88 -18.27 3.15
CA GLY A 46 -26.40 -17.29 2.18
C GLY A 46 -25.01 -17.64 1.66
N ILE A 47 -24.70 -17.33 0.41
CA ILE A 47 -23.46 -17.75 -0.26
C ILE A 47 -22.92 -16.66 -1.19
N THR A 48 -21.61 -16.62 -1.34
CA THR A 48 -20.94 -15.93 -2.45
C THR A 48 -19.94 -16.87 -3.10
N LEU A 49 -20.02 -16.99 -4.42
CA LEU A 49 -19.05 -17.68 -5.26
C LEU A 49 -18.35 -16.63 -6.12
N SER A 50 -17.01 -16.61 -6.15
CA SER A 50 -16.23 -15.60 -6.87
C SER A 50 -14.99 -16.22 -7.49
N ALA A 51 -14.60 -15.79 -8.69
CA ALA A 51 -13.34 -16.16 -9.32
C ALA A 51 -12.91 -15.13 -10.37
N TRP A 52 -11.62 -15.07 -10.65
CA TRP A 52 -11.12 -14.53 -11.91
C TRP A 52 -11.03 -15.66 -12.93
N ILE A 53 -11.53 -15.42 -14.15
CA ILE A 53 -11.52 -16.39 -15.24
C ILE A 53 -10.99 -15.78 -16.52
N ASN A 54 -10.25 -16.56 -17.29
CA ASN A 54 -9.79 -16.24 -18.64
C ASN A 54 -10.02 -17.46 -19.53
N PRO A 55 -11.26 -17.63 -20.06
CA PRO A 55 -11.62 -18.81 -20.84
C PRO A 55 -10.94 -18.77 -22.21
N SER A 56 -10.22 -19.83 -22.61
CA SER A 56 -9.65 -19.95 -23.96
C SER A 56 -10.69 -20.33 -25.00
N SER A 57 -11.74 -21.02 -24.56
CA SER A 57 -12.93 -21.34 -25.33
C SER A 57 -14.16 -21.39 -24.41
N ILE A 58 -15.36 -21.23 -24.97
CA ILE A 58 -16.60 -21.36 -24.22
C ILE A 58 -17.47 -22.41 -24.90
N ALA A 59 -17.73 -23.48 -24.16
CA ALA A 59 -18.76 -24.45 -24.43
C ALA A 59 -19.94 -24.23 -23.48
N SER A 60 -21.12 -24.63 -23.91
CA SER A 60 -22.29 -24.66 -23.05
C SER A 60 -21.98 -25.41 -21.76
N TRP A 61 -22.29 -24.78 -20.62
CA TRP A 61 -22.20 -25.36 -19.29
C TRP A 61 -20.79 -25.56 -18.73
N ASN A 62 -19.74 -24.85 -19.17
CA ASN A 62 -18.44 -24.96 -18.49
C ASN A 62 -18.53 -24.49 -17.03
N ARG A 63 -18.17 -25.35 -16.08
CA ARG A 63 -18.27 -25.02 -14.65
C ARG A 63 -17.02 -24.27 -14.21
N ILE A 64 -17.23 -23.19 -13.46
CA ILE A 64 -16.14 -22.44 -12.86
C ILE A 64 -15.95 -22.93 -11.43
N ILE A 65 -17.03 -22.90 -10.64
CA ILE A 65 -17.11 -23.46 -9.28
C ILE A 65 -18.42 -24.23 -9.17
N ALA A 66 -18.39 -25.48 -8.71
CA ALA A 66 -19.60 -26.29 -8.54
C ALA A 66 -19.48 -27.30 -7.39
N LYS A 67 -20.49 -27.33 -6.52
CA LYS A 67 -20.80 -28.50 -5.67
C LYS A 67 -22.01 -29.18 -6.28
N SER A 68 -21.78 -30.33 -6.92
CA SER A 68 -22.81 -31.02 -7.70
C SER A 68 -23.74 -31.88 -6.83
N HIS A 69 -24.89 -32.28 -7.35
CA HIS A 69 -25.71 -33.34 -6.75
C HIS A 69 -25.02 -34.72 -6.83
N THR A 70 -25.62 -35.77 -6.24
CA THR A 70 -25.11 -37.16 -6.32
C THR A 70 -25.58 -37.92 -7.56
N VAL A 71 -26.52 -37.34 -8.32
CA VAL A 71 -27.05 -37.89 -9.57
C VAL A 71 -27.04 -36.84 -10.68
N ASN A 72 -26.85 -37.27 -11.93
CA ASN A 72 -26.89 -36.39 -13.10
C ASN A 72 -28.34 -36.10 -13.55
N SER A 73 -29.11 -35.44 -12.67
CA SER A 73 -30.49 -35.00 -12.94
C SER A 73 -30.77 -33.69 -12.22
N ALA A 74 -31.69 -32.86 -12.73
CA ALA A 74 -32.06 -31.62 -12.04
C ALA A 74 -32.59 -31.90 -10.61
N PRO A 75 -32.16 -31.14 -9.58
CA PRO A 75 -31.17 -30.06 -9.65
C PRO A 75 -29.76 -30.61 -9.90
N TYR A 76 -29.01 -30.08 -10.87
CA TYR A 76 -27.69 -30.62 -11.20
C TYR A 76 -26.61 -30.22 -10.20
N ASN A 77 -26.78 -29.06 -9.56
CA ASN A 77 -25.83 -28.47 -8.61
C ASN A 77 -26.55 -28.07 -7.33
N MET A 78 -25.90 -28.30 -6.18
CA MET A 78 -26.27 -27.69 -4.90
C MET A 78 -26.10 -26.17 -5.01
N TYR A 79 -24.90 -25.76 -5.41
CA TYR A 79 -24.60 -24.40 -5.83
C TYR A 79 -23.49 -24.40 -6.88
N ALA A 80 -23.57 -23.48 -7.83
CA ALA A 80 -22.54 -23.32 -8.85
C ALA A 80 -22.54 -21.92 -9.46
N ILE A 81 -21.37 -21.50 -9.94
CA ILE A 81 -21.25 -20.52 -11.03
C ILE A 81 -20.61 -21.19 -12.25
N LEU A 82 -21.19 -20.94 -13.41
CA LEU A 82 -20.80 -21.57 -14.68
C LEU A 82 -21.08 -20.63 -15.86
N LEU A 83 -20.53 -20.96 -17.03
CA LEU A 83 -20.84 -20.31 -18.29
C LEU A 83 -22.05 -20.97 -18.96
N GLY A 84 -23.10 -20.21 -19.23
CA GLY A 84 -24.32 -20.67 -19.87
C GLY A 84 -24.25 -20.68 -21.41
N ASP A 85 -25.32 -21.12 -22.06
CA ASP A 85 -25.42 -21.29 -23.53
C ASP A 85 -25.24 -20.00 -24.36
N LYS A 86 -25.23 -18.84 -23.71
CA LYS A 86 -25.04 -17.52 -24.34
C LYS A 86 -23.71 -16.87 -23.91
N ASN A 87 -22.76 -17.66 -23.43
CA ASN A 87 -21.47 -17.21 -22.88
C ASN A 87 -21.63 -16.24 -21.71
N ASN A 88 -22.78 -16.23 -21.05
CA ASN A 88 -23.05 -15.41 -19.88
C ASN A 88 -22.78 -16.20 -18.61
N LEU A 89 -22.43 -15.49 -17.53
CA LEU A 89 -22.33 -16.11 -16.22
C LEU A 89 -23.72 -16.60 -15.80
N ARG A 90 -23.78 -17.77 -15.20
CA ARG A 90 -24.99 -18.33 -14.61
C ARG A 90 -24.69 -18.82 -13.20
N MET A 91 -25.56 -18.44 -12.28
CA MET A 91 -25.59 -18.97 -10.92
C MET A 91 -26.73 -19.98 -10.80
N GLU A 92 -26.45 -21.13 -10.20
CA GLU A 92 -27.46 -22.15 -9.87
C GLU A 92 -27.43 -22.46 -8.39
N LEU A 93 -28.61 -22.66 -7.81
CA LEU A 93 -28.83 -23.10 -6.43
C LEU A 93 -29.88 -24.22 -6.41
N SER A 94 -29.74 -25.18 -5.50
CA SER A 94 -30.78 -26.16 -5.16
C SER A 94 -31.50 -25.68 -3.91
N ILE A 95 -32.81 -25.39 -4.03
CA ILE A 95 -33.62 -24.94 -2.89
C ILE A 95 -34.90 -25.77 -2.87
N GLY A 96 -35.09 -26.57 -1.81
CA GLY A 96 -36.24 -27.45 -1.67
C GLY A 96 -36.24 -28.54 -2.76
N ASN A 97 -35.07 -29.07 -3.08
CA ASN A 97 -34.84 -30.05 -4.16
C ASN A 97 -35.28 -29.55 -5.55
N SER A 98 -35.24 -28.23 -5.77
CA SER A 98 -35.60 -27.58 -7.03
C SER A 98 -34.47 -26.65 -7.49
N GLN A 99 -34.09 -26.73 -8.77
CA GLN A 99 -33.08 -25.85 -9.34
C GLN A 99 -33.61 -24.42 -9.48
N LYS A 100 -32.95 -23.48 -8.81
CA LYS A 100 -33.07 -22.04 -9.04
C LYS A 100 -31.87 -21.59 -9.85
N LYS A 101 -32.11 -20.75 -10.85
CA LYS A 101 -31.09 -20.28 -11.79
C LYS A 101 -31.25 -18.80 -12.05
N LEU A 102 -30.13 -18.11 -12.12
CA LEU A 102 -30.04 -16.74 -12.59
C LEU A 102 -29.02 -16.70 -13.71
N ASN A 103 -29.38 -16.13 -14.86
CA ASN A 103 -28.43 -15.89 -15.94
C ASN A 103 -28.08 -14.40 -15.94
N GLY A 104 -26.79 -14.12 -16.09
CA GLY A 104 -26.26 -12.79 -16.36
C GLY A 104 -26.70 -12.27 -17.72
N LYS A 105 -26.54 -10.96 -17.92
CA LYS A 105 -26.80 -10.27 -19.18
C LYS A 105 -25.51 -10.05 -19.96
N SER A 106 -24.39 -9.85 -19.25
CA SER A 106 -23.06 -9.73 -19.84
C SER A 106 -22.58 -11.03 -20.46
N ILE A 107 -21.93 -10.92 -21.63
CA ILE A 107 -21.16 -12.00 -22.26
C ILE A 107 -19.75 -11.94 -21.66
N ILE A 108 -19.24 -13.09 -21.22
CA ILE A 108 -17.85 -13.23 -20.76
C ILE A 108 -16.93 -13.36 -21.99
N PRO A 109 -15.91 -12.48 -22.14
CA PRO A 109 -14.97 -12.57 -23.25
C PRO A 109 -14.04 -13.79 -23.11
N ILE A 110 -13.65 -14.37 -24.25
CA ILE A 110 -12.57 -15.36 -24.31
C ILE A 110 -11.21 -14.66 -24.36
N ASN A 111 -10.17 -15.35 -23.88
CA ASN A 111 -8.78 -14.88 -23.87
C ASN A 111 -8.61 -13.52 -23.17
N SER A 112 -9.43 -13.24 -22.14
CA SER A 112 -9.35 -12.03 -21.32
C SER A 112 -9.82 -12.31 -19.90
N TRP A 113 -9.09 -11.79 -18.92
CA TRP A 113 -9.45 -11.91 -17.52
C TRP A 113 -10.75 -11.16 -17.19
N SER A 114 -11.70 -11.86 -16.60
CA SER A 114 -12.96 -11.30 -16.08
C SER A 114 -13.15 -11.77 -14.65
N HIS A 115 -13.48 -10.84 -13.74
CA HIS A 115 -13.95 -11.21 -12.41
C HIS A 115 -15.43 -11.55 -12.47
N VAL A 116 -15.80 -12.71 -11.96
CA VAL A 116 -17.19 -13.20 -11.97
C VAL A 116 -17.61 -13.59 -10.57
N ALA A 117 -18.80 -13.15 -10.16
CA ALA A 117 -19.33 -13.49 -8.85
C ALA A 117 -20.85 -13.74 -8.85
N GLY A 118 -21.31 -14.60 -7.96
CA GLY A 118 -22.73 -14.82 -7.67
C GLY A 118 -22.99 -14.79 -6.17
N THR A 119 -23.96 -14.01 -5.72
CA THR A 119 -24.33 -13.88 -4.30
C THR A 119 -25.79 -14.29 -4.06
N TYR A 120 -26.07 -14.79 -2.86
CA TYR A 120 -27.42 -15.11 -2.41
C TYR A 120 -27.54 -14.91 -0.90
N ASP A 121 -28.54 -14.15 -0.45
CA ASP A 121 -28.74 -13.76 0.96
C ASP A 121 -29.91 -14.49 1.65
N GLY A 122 -30.49 -15.50 0.97
CA GLY A 122 -31.72 -16.18 1.42
C GLY A 122 -33.01 -15.60 0.82
N ILE A 123 -32.93 -14.45 0.14
CA ILE A 123 -34.08 -13.70 -0.41
C ILE A 123 -33.83 -13.27 -1.87
N ILE A 124 -32.60 -12.95 -2.25
CA ILE A 124 -32.23 -12.41 -3.57
C ILE A 124 -30.96 -13.08 -4.06
N MET A 125 -31.00 -13.63 -5.27
CA MET A 125 -29.81 -14.03 -6.03
C MET A 125 -29.31 -12.85 -6.85
N LYS A 126 -27.99 -12.64 -6.90
CA LYS A 126 -27.35 -11.62 -7.73
C LYS A 126 -26.15 -12.21 -8.47
N ILE A 127 -25.87 -11.66 -9.65
CA ILE A 127 -24.69 -11.96 -10.47
C ILE A 127 -23.95 -10.67 -10.76
N TYR A 128 -22.62 -10.73 -10.70
CA TYR A 128 -21.72 -9.62 -10.96
C TYR A 128 -20.65 -10.02 -11.97
N VAL A 129 -20.28 -9.07 -12.82
CA VAL A 129 -19.13 -9.18 -13.74
C VAL A 129 -18.28 -7.93 -13.57
N ASN A 130 -16.98 -8.11 -13.33
CA ASN A 130 -16.01 -7.04 -13.10
C ASN A 130 -16.45 -6.04 -12.01
N GLY A 131 -17.00 -6.57 -10.91
CA GLY A 131 -17.45 -5.79 -9.76
C GLY A 131 -18.84 -5.14 -9.92
N ALA A 132 -19.41 -5.12 -11.12
CA ALA A 132 -20.71 -4.48 -11.39
C ALA A 132 -21.86 -5.50 -11.33
N LEU A 133 -23.01 -5.09 -10.76
CA LEU A 133 -24.24 -5.90 -10.73
C LEU A 133 -24.79 -6.08 -12.15
N ASP A 134 -24.80 -7.33 -12.62
CA ASP A 134 -25.24 -7.69 -13.97
C ASP A 134 -26.71 -8.13 -13.98
N ASN A 135 -27.13 -8.93 -12.98
CA ASN A 135 -28.53 -9.31 -12.82
C ASN A 135 -28.90 -9.66 -11.38
N SER A 136 -30.20 -9.60 -11.06
CA SER A 136 -30.75 -10.03 -9.78
C SER A 136 -32.14 -10.67 -9.92
N SER A 137 -32.50 -11.54 -8.98
CA SER A 137 -33.84 -12.13 -8.91
C SER A 137 -34.20 -12.54 -7.50
N ALA A 138 -35.44 -12.30 -7.09
CA ALA A 138 -35.95 -12.74 -5.80
C ALA A 138 -36.16 -14.26 -5.80
N VAL A 139 -35.52 -14.93 -4.85
CA VAL A 139 -35.58 -16.37 -4.63
C VAL A 139 -35.53 -16.58 -3.13
N SER A 140 -36.43 -17.37 -2.56
CA SER A 140 -36.46 -17.62 -1.11
C SER A 140 -36.30 -19.09 -0.78
N GLY A 141 -35.70 -19.36 0.38
CA GLY A 141 -35.48 -20.70 0.93
C GLY A 141 -34.01 -21.00 1.19
N GLY A 142 -33.76 -22.06 1.95
CA GLY A 142 -32.40 -22.52 2.25
C GLY A 142 -31.82 -23.32 1.09
N ILE A 143 -30.51 -23.18 0.88
CA ILE A 143 -29.78 -24.01 -0.08
C ILE A 143 -29.67 -25.43 0.49
N ASP A 144 -29.97 -26.44 -0.32
CA ASP A 144 -29.84 -27.85 0.04
C ASP A 144 -28.35 -28.21 0.26
N SER A 145 -28.05 -29.24 1.05
CA SER A 145 -26.69 -29.73 1.30
C SER A 145 -26.50 -31.19 0.88
N ASN A 146 -25.24 -31.59 0.67
CA ASN A 146 -24.86 -32.97 0.38
C ASN A 146 -23.36 -33.21 0.64
N ASN A 147 -22.93 -34.46 0.55
CA ASN A 147 -21.54 -34.86 0.81
C ASN A 147 -20.69 -34.97 -0.47
N MET A 148 -21.02 -34.21 -1.54
CA MET A 148 -20.22 -34.20 -2.76
C MET A 148 -19.05 -33.21 -2.64
N PRO A 149 -17.88 -33.49 -3.21
CA PRO A 149 -16.77 -32.54 -3.27
C PRO A 149 -17.13 -31.23 -3.98
N LEU A 150 -16.37 -30.16 -3.68
CA LEU A 150 -16.42 -28.91 -4.44
C LEU A 150 -15.40 -28.98 -5.59
N SER A 151 -15.90 -28.88 -6.82
CA SER A 151 -15.07 -28.86 -8.03
C SER A 151 -14.85 -27.44 -8.54
N ILE A 152 -13.63 -27.18 -9.03
CA ILE A 152 -13.24 -26.01 -9.81
C ILE A 152 -12.93 -26.49 -11.24
N GLY A 153 -13.57 -25.87 -12.22
CA GLY A 153 -13.34 -26.22 -13.62
C GLY A 153 -14.12 -27.41 -14.16
N ARG A 154 -14.97 -28.07 -13.34
CA ARG A 154 -15.84 -29.18 -13.81
C ARG A 154 -17.14 -29.30 -13.04
N SER A 155 -18.03 -30.16 -13.55
CA SER A 155 -19.13 -30.71 -12.77
C SER A 155 -18.74 -32.06 -12.14
N GLY A 156 -19.49 -32.52 -11.13
CA GLY A 156 -19.36 -33.87 -10.60
C GLY A 156 -19.74 -34.99 -11.60
N PHE A 157 -20.24 -34.64 -12.80
CA PHE A 157 -20.70 -35.58 -13.82
C PHE A 157 -20.19 -35.21 -15.23
N GLY A 158 -18.97 -35.63 -15.58
CA GLY A 158 -18.49 -35.65 -16.97
C GLY A 158 -18.39 -34.29 -17.69
N ALA A 159 -18.14 -34.39 -19.01
CA ALA A 159 -17.43 -33.54 -20.00
C ALA A 159 -17.63 -32.00 -20.06
N ASN A 160 -18.08 -31.35 -18.99
CA ASN A 160 -18.29 -29.91 -18.95
C ASN A 160 -17.11 -29.16 -18.33
N TYR A 161 -15.91 -29.48 -18.81
CA TYR A 161 -14.66 -28.93 -18.30
C TYR A 161 -14.50 -27.47 -18.74
N PHE A 162 -13.93 -26.65 -17.88
CA PHE A 162 -13.52 -25.29 -18.22
C PHE A 162 -12.22 -25.35 -19.02
N SER A 163 -12.15 -24.58 -20.10
CA SER A 163 -10.95 -24.45 -20.92
C SER A 163 -10.42 -23.03 -20.76
N GLY A 164 -9.21 -22.87 -20.20
CA GLY A 164 -8.58 -21.58 -19.94
C GLY A 164 -7.93 -21.50 -18.57
N MET A 165 -7.77 -20.26 -18.07
CA MET A 165 -7.13 -19.98 -16.79
C MET A 165 -8.15 -19.52 -15.75
N ILE A 166 -7.97 -19.96 -14.50
CA ILE A 166 -8.75 -19.55 -13.34
C ILE A 166 -7.80 -19.09 -12.24
N ASP A 167 -8.14 -18.01 -11.56
CA ASP A 167 -7.41 -17.49 -10.40
C ASP A 167 -8.37 -16.98 -9.31
N ASP A 168 -7.85 -16.79 -8.10
CA ASP A 168 -8.55 -16.13 -6.99
C ASP A 168 -9.95 -16.71 -6.69
N VAL A 169 -10.07 -18.05 -6.71
CA VAL A 169 -11.33 -18.74 -6.41
C VAL A 169 -11.72 -18.56 -4.94
N MET A 170 -12.91 -18.03 -4.69
CA MET A 170 -13.43 -17.74 -3.35
C MET A 170 -14.86 -18.25 -3.17
N VAL A 171 -15.11 -18.85 -2.00
CA VAL A 171 -16.43 -19.28 -1.54
C VAL A 171 -16.66 -18.69 -0.15
N TYR A 172 -17.69 -17.87 0.01
CA TYR A 172 -18.10 -17.29 1.30
C TYR A 172 -19.42 -17.92 1.74
N GLY A 173 -19.52 -18.30 3.02
CA GLY A 173 -20.76 -18.74 3.67
C GLY A 173 -21.75 -17.61 3.99
N ARG A 174 -21.69 -16.49 3.25
CA ARG A 174 -22.65 -15.38 3.30
C ARG A 174 -22.72 -14.67 1.95
N ALA A 175 -23.81 -13.94 1.70
CA ALA A 175 -23.83 -12.96 0.63
C ALA A 175 -22.90 -11.77 0.96
N LEU A 176 -22.02 -11.45 0.01
CA LEU A 176 -21.34 -10.16 -0.04
C LEU A 176 -22.27 -9.12 -0.66
N ASN A 177 -22.19 -7.88 -0.19
CA ASN A 177 -22.95 -6.77 -0.77
C ASN A 177 -22.25 -6.19 -2.02
N ASP A 178 -22.92 -5.26 -2.71
CA ASP A 178 -22.46 -4.71 -3.98
C ASP A 178 -21.08 -4.03 -3.86
N SER A 179 -20.83 -3.30 -2.76
CA SER A 179 -19.55 -2.65 -2.50
C SER A 179 -18.44 -3.66 -2.18
N GLU A 180 -18.74 -4.71 -1.41
CA GLU A 180 -17.76 -5.76 -1.09
C GLU A 180 -17.31 -6.51 -2.36
N ILE A 181 -18.23 -6.78 -3.30
CA ILE A 181 -17.90 -7.40 -4.59
C ILE A 181 -17.05 -6.46 -5.46
N LEU A 182 -17.37 -5.17 -5.47
CA LEU A 182 -16.60 -4.15 -6.18
C LEU A 182 -15.18 -4.01 -5.59
N ASP A 183 -15.05 -4.05 -4.27
CA ASP A 183 -13.76 -3.99 -3.58
C ASP A 183 -12.89 -5.21 -3.88
N ILE A 184 -13.48 -6.42 -3.89
CA ILE A 184 -12.77 -7.63 -4.32
C ILE A 184 -12.24 -7.46 -5.74
N TYR A 185 -13.09 -7.03 -6.68
CA TYR A 185 -12.67 -6.79 -8.05
C TYR A 185 -11.51 -5.78 -8.12
N ASN A 186 -11.64 -4.64 -7.44
CA ASN A 186 -10.63 -3.58 -7.50
C ASN A 186 -9.31 -3.98 -6.85
N THR A 187 -9.34 -4.75 -5.77
CA THR A 187 -8.14 -5.16 -5.03
C THR A 187 -7.41 -6.30 -5.75
N GLN A 188 -8.14 -7.19 -6.42
CA GLN A 188 -7.57 -8.31 -7.16
C GLN A 188 -7.27 -8.00 -8.63
N LYS A 189 -7.62 -6.80 -9.10
CA LYS A 189 -7.23 -6.31 -10.41
C LYS A 189 -5.73 -5.97 -10.38
N LYS A 190 -4.88 -6.99 -10.52
CA LYS A 190 -3.44 -6.81 -10.76
C LYS A 190 -3.26 -6.07 -12.09
N THR A 191 -2.58 -4.93 -12.04
CA THR A 191 -2.26 -4.16 -13.24
C THR A 191 -0.99 -4.73 -13.82
N LYS A 192 -1.01 -5.12 -15.11
CA LYS A 192 0.14 -5.65 -15.85
C LYS A 192 1.38 -4.77 -15.62
N CYS A 193 2.44 -5.31 -15.03
CA CYS A 193 3.79 -4.77 -15.19
C CYS A 193 4.15 -4.96 -16.67
N ILE A 194 4.10 -3.89 -17.45
CA ILE A 194 4.55 -3.94 -18.85
C ILE A 194 6.06 -3.81 -18.80
N ALA A 195 6.78 -4.92 -18.99
CA ALA A 195 8.15 -4.85 -19.49
C ALA A 195 8.08 -4.30 -20.92
N GLU A 196 8.70 -3.16 -21.17
CA GLU A 196 8.76 -2.55 -22.49
C GLU A 196 9.65 -3.39 -23.42
N GLU A 197 9.05 -4.18 -24.31
CA GLU A 197 9.73 -4.64 -25.51
C GLU A 197 9.90 -3.45 -26.46
N ASN A 198 10.99 -2.69 -26.31
CA ASN A 198 11.64 -1.94 -27.39
C ASN A 198 13.04 -1.37 -27.04
N SER A 199 13.84 -2.06 -26.22
CA SER A 199 15.29 -1.81 -26.19
C SER A 199 16.04 -2.97 -26.88
N ILE A 200 16.47 -2.72 -28.12
CA ILE A 200 17.53 -3.51 -28.76
C ILE A 200 18.85 -3.04 -28.16
N THR A 201 19.47 -3.87 -27.32
CA THR A 201 20.92 -3.85 -27.10
C THR A 201 21.43 -5.29 -27.09
N CYS A 202 22.22 -5.62 -28.11
CA CYS A 202 22.97 -6.87 -28.17
C CYS A 202 24.24 -6.75 -27.32
N ALA A 203 24.45 -7.68 -26.39
CA ALA A 203 25.78 -8.01 -25.87
C ALA A 203 25.88 -9.52 -25.59
N ASN A 204 26.63 -10.20 -26.48
CA ASN A 204 27.27 -11.52 -26.32
C ASN A 204 26.44 -12.82 -26.51
N ASN A 205 26.29 -13.22 -27.78
CA ASN A 205 26.29 -14.59 -28.38
C ASN A 205 25.83 -15.77 -27.50
N VAL A 206 24.76 -16.51 -27.84
CA VAL A 206 24.73 -17.46 -28.98
C VAL A 206 23.39 -17.42 -29.75
N CYS A 207 23.48 -17.16 -31.07
CA CYS A 207 22.44 -17.47 -32.04
C CYS A 207 22.38 -18.97 -32.35
N GLY A 208 21.19 -19.57 -32.22
CA GLY A 208 20.83 -20.81 -32.90
C GLY A 208 19.67 -20.54 -33.87
N MET A 209 19.96 -20.26 -35.14
CA MET A 209 18.95 -20.20 -36.21
C MET A 209 18.63 -21.59 -36.78
N ARG A 210 17.33 -21.87 -36.98
CA ARG A 210 16.62 -22.42 -38.17
C ARG A 210 15.24 -22.94 -37.72
N LYS A 211 14.10 -22.78 -38.42
CA LYS A 211 13.87 -22.81 -39.88
C LYS A 211 12.46 -22.31 -40.25
N ASN A 212 12.36 -21.74 -41.45
CA ASN A 212 11.16 -21.42 -42.23
C ASN A 212 10.12 -22.56 -42.32
N ASN A 213 8.83 -22.20 -42.32
CA ASN A 213 7.77 -22.91 -43.05
C ASN A 213 6.62 -21.95 -43.41
N CYS A 214 6.86 -21.07 -44.39
CA CYS A 214 5.81 -20.56 -45.27
C CYS A 214 6.06 -21.17 -46.65
N GLN A 215 5.41 -22.30 -46.94
CA GLN A 215 5.18 -22.75 -48.30
C GLN A 215 3.69 -23.05 -48.41
N ASN A 216 3.08 -22.45 -49.44
CA ASN A 216 1.69 -22.54 -49.86
C ASN A 216 0.72 -21.61 -49.13
N ASP A 217 0.76 -20.32 -49.49
CA ASP A 217 -0.51 -19.75 -49.92
C ASP A 217 -0.31 -18.78 -51.09
N VAL A 218 -1.06 -19.06 -52.15
CA VAL A 218 -0.99 -18.44 -53.47
C VAL A 218 -2.16 -17.46 -53.51
N ASN A 219 -1.88 -16.17 -53.31
CA ASN A 219 -2.64 -14.99 -53.78
C ASN A 219 -2.44 -13.80 -52.85
N CYS A 220 -1.28 -13.16 -52.97
CA CYS A 220 -1.16 -11.74 -52.71
C CYS A 220 -1.55 -11.02 -54.01
N SER A 221 -2.72 -10.37 -54.06
CA SER A 221 -3.04 -9.43 -55.14
C SER A 221 -4.02 -8.34 -54.70
N ILE A 222 -3.56 -7.12 -54.88
CA ILE A 222 -4.26 -5.82 -54.79
C ILE A 222 -5.41 -5.77 -55.81
N VAL A 223 -6.66 -5.45 -55.42
CA VAL A 223 -7.61 -4.73 -56.31
C VAL A 223 -8.70 -3.93 -55.56
N ASN A 224 -9.03 -2.80 -56.20
CA ASN A 224 -9.88 -1.64 -55.96
C ASN A 224 -11.34 -1.77 -55.48
N PHE A 225 -11.81 -0.62 -54.97
CA PHE A 225 -13.18 -0.19 -54.72
C PHE A 225 -14.08 -0.10 -55.98
N ALA A 226 -15.37 -0.35 -55.75
CA ALA A 226 -16.59 0.19 -56.40
C ALA A 226 -17.46 -0.76 -57.25
N SER A 227 -18.76 -0.72 -56.91
CA SER A 227 -19.99 -1.16 -57.61
C SER A 227 -20.52 -2.60 -57.38
N CYS A 228 -21.47 -2.70 -56.43
CA CYS A 228 -22.81 -3.25 -56.71
C CYS A 228 -23.81 -2.77 -55.64
N ILE A 229 -24.75 -1.93 -56.06
CA ILE A 229 -25.97 -1.54 -55.35
C ILE A 229 -27.09 -2.47 -55.83
N SER A 230 -27.76 -3.17 -54.91
CA SER A 230 -29.23 -3.13 -54.70
C SER A 230 -29.70 -4.27 -53.79
N GLY A 231 -30.36 -3.92 -52.68
CA GLY A 231 -31.09 -4.83 -51.79
C GLY A 231 -30.45 -5.07 -50.40
N CYS A 232 -30.59 -4.13 -49.45
CA CYS A 232 -30.32 -4.36 -48.02
C CYS A 232 -31.27 -5.46 -47.48
N ILE A 233 -30.91 -6.36 -46.56
CA ILE A 233 -30.36 -6.10 -45.21
C ILE A 233 -29.24 -7.09 -44.85
N GLN A 234 -28.22 -6.55 -44.19
CA GLN A 234 -26.86 -7.04 -43.98
C GLN A 234 -26.72 -8.14 -42.91
N GLU A 235 -26.07 -9.23 -43.30
CA GLU A 235 -25.11 -9.92 -42.44
C GLU A 235 -23.91 -8.99 -42.21
N SER A 236 -23.49 -8.76 -40.97
CA SER A 236 -22.16 -8.22 -40.70
C SER A 236 -21.34 -9.22 -39.91
N LYS A 237 -20.63 -10.07 -40.66
CA LYS A 237 -19.34 -10.62 -40.25
C LYS A 237 -18.45 -9.44 -39.82
N ALA A 238 -18.03 -9.43 -38.55
CA ALA A 238 -16.99 -8.53 -38.10
C ALA A 238 -15.66 -8.99 -38.71
N VAL A 239 -15.21 -8.28 -39.74
CA VAL A 239 -13.82 -8.27 -40.18
C VAL A 239 -13.04 -7.43 -39.17
N THR A 240 -12.06 -8.04 -38.52
CA THR A 240 -11.00 -7.32 -37.82
C THR A 240 -10.10 -6.64 -38.84
N CYS A 241 -10.18 -5.32 -38.91
CA CYS A 241 -9.08 -4.46 -39.31
C CYS A 241 -8.88 -3.45 -38.18
N GLY A 242 -7.63 -3.21 -37.79
CA GLY A 242 -7.27 -2.52 -36.55
C GLY A 242 -7.89 -1.12 -36.38
N SER A 243 -7.82 -0.66 -35.12
CA SER A 243 -8.17 0.69 -34.62
C SER A 243 -9.59 0.83 -34.00
N TRP A 244 -9.62 0.86 -32.66
CA TRP A 244 -10.35 1.87 -31.85
C TRP A 244 -11.88 2.00 -32.01
N VAL A 245 -12.66 1.52 -31.04
CA VAL A 245 -14.12 1.81 -30.95
C VAL A 245 -14.52 2.21 -29.52
N CYS A 246 -14.67 3.51 -29.31
CA CYS A 246 -15.74 4.02 -28.47
C CYS A 246 -16.80 4.52 -29.50
N GLY A 247 -18.10 4.60 -29.15
CA GLY A 247 -19.17 4.72 -30.15
C GLY A 247 -20.55 4.83 -29.53
N ASN A 248 -21.31 5.85 -29.90
CA ASN A 248 -22.77 5.86 -29.69
C ASN A 248 -23.37 4.72 -30.52
N LYS A 249 -23.80 3.64 -29.88
CA LYS A 249 -24.70 2.68 -30.54
C LYS A 249 -26.13 3.11 -30.28
N ILE A 250 -26.89 3.24 -31.35
CA ILE A 250 -28.34 3.16 -31.29
C ILE A 250 -28.66 1.68 -31.20
N ASP A 251 -29.29 1.25 -30.12
CA ASP A 251 -29.76 -0.13 -30.01
C ASP A 251 -30.90 -0.39 -31.01
N ASN A 252 -31.38 -1.65 -31.08
CA ASN A 252 -32.46 -2.04 -31.99
C ASN A 252 -33.83 -1.38 -31.65
N CYS A 253 -33.88 -0.48 -30.67
CA CYS A 253 -35.05 0.27 -30.22
C CYS A 253 -34.93 1.78 -30.46
N GLY A 254 -33.85 2.27 -31.06
CA GLY A 254 -33.68 3.70 -31.33
C GLY A 254 -33.09 4.51 -30.16
N GLN A 255 -32.58 3.86 -29.11
CA GLN A 255 -32.01 4.55 -27.95
C GLN A 255 -30.47 4.54 -27.95
N LEU A 256 -29.89 5.66 -27.53
CA LEU A 256 -28.45 5.86 -27.37
C LEU A 256 -27.92 5.08 -26.16
N VAL A 257 -27.01 4.13 -26.40
CA VAL A 257 -26.30 3.38 -25.36
C VAL A 257 -24.83 3.81 -25.34
N ASN A 258 -24.33 4.20 -24.16
CA ASN A 258 -22.97 4.69 -23.94
C ASN A 258 -22.09 3.54 -23.40
N CYS A 259 -21.07 3.11 -24.15
CA CYS A 259 -20.09 2.09 -23.71
C CYS A 259 -18.73 2.76 -23.48
N GLY A 260 -18.16 2.65 -22.28
CA GLY A 260 -17.02 3.46 -21.83
C GLY A 260 -15.80 2.69 -21.36
N LEU A 261 -15.13 1.92 -22.22
CA LEU A 261 -13.74 1.50 -21.98
C LEU A 261 -12.95 1.52 -23.28
N CYS A 262 -11.99 2.42 -23.37
CA CYS A 262 -10.97 2.48 -24.43
C CYS A 262 -9.64 1.90 -23.85
N GLN A 263 -8.73 1.31 -24.66
CA GLN A 263 -7.49 0.66 -24.14
C GLN A 263 -6.51 1.68 -23.50
N THR A 264 -5.51 1.21 -22.73
CA THR A 264 -4.44 2.06 -22.16
C THR A 264 -3.80 2.93 -23.24
N GLY A 265 -3.75 4.24 -22.99
CA GLY A 265 -3.32 5.20 -24.01
C GLY A 265 -4.46 5.73 -24.89
N TYR A 266 -5.75 5.51 -24.55
CA TYR A 266 -6.95 5.98 -25.29
C TYR A 266 -8.09 6.43 -24.36
N THR A 267 -8.79 7.51 -24.71
CA THR A 267 -9.99 8.03 -23.99
C THR A 267 -11.24 8.01 -24.87
N CYS A 268 -12.42 8.01 -24.23
CA CYS A 268 -13.71 8.07 -24.91
C CYS A 268 -14.09 9.54 -25.16
N SER A 269 -14.08 9.98 -26.43
CA SER A 269 -14.55 11.31 -26.82
C SER A 269 -15.54 11.22 -27.98
N ASN A 270 -16.75 11.77 -27.80
CA ASN A 270 -17.85 11.71 -28.78
C ASN A 270 -18.18 10.29 -29.27
N GLY A 271 -18.01 9.28 -28.41
CA GLY A 271 -18.13 7.89 -28.82
C GLY A 271 -17.11 7.56 -29.91
N ASN A 272 -15.82 7.79 -29.65
CA ASN A 272 -14.67 7.26 -30.39
C ASN A 272 -13.53 7.04 -29.40
N CYS A 273 -12.79 5.93 -29.54
CA CYS A 273 -11.57 5.74 -28.77
C CYS A 273 -10.55 6.63 -29.45
N VAL A 274 -10.26 7.78 -28.86
CA VAL A 274 -9.18 8.64 -29.34
C VAL A 274 -7.92 8.28 -28.57
N VAL A 275 -6.75 8.36 -29.19
CA VAL A 275 -5.46 8.26 -28.49
C VAL A 275 -5.55 9.19 -27.28
N GLN A 276 -5.27 8.71 -26.06
CA GLN A 276 -4.92 9.56 -24.93
C GLN A 276 -3.81 10.38 -25.52
N ASN A 277 -4.13 11.63 -25.80
CA ASN A 277 -3.12 12.60 -26.16
C ASN A 277 -2.20 12.63 -24.94
N LYS A 278 -1.16 11.79 -24.99
CA LYS A 278 0.01 11.91 -24.14
C LYS A 278 0.64 13.18 -24.64
N ILE A 279 0.43 14.22 -23.86
CA ILE A 279 1.00 15.51 -24.15
C ILE A 279 2.35 15.48 -23.47
N PHE A 280 3.42 15.37 -24.26
CA PHE A 280 4.78 15.37 -23.75
C PHE A 280 5.25 16.81 -23.56
N VAL A 281 5.85 17.09 -22.41
CA VAL A 281 6.42 18.39 -22.09
C VAL A 281 7.82 18.21 -21.52
N SER A 282 8.72 19.14 -21.86
CA SER A 282 10.10 19.14 -21.37
C SER A 282 10.52 20.47 -20.74
N THR A 283 9.61 21.44 -20.66
CA THR A 283 9.83 22.74 -19.99
C THR A 283 8.64 23.12 -19.13
N GLU A 284 8.88 23.89 -18.07
CA GLU A 284 7.83 24.41 -17.17
C GLU A 284 6.76 25.20 -17.95
N SER A 285 7.17 26.06 -18.88
CA SER A 285 6.25 26.85 -19.70
C SER A 285 5.35 25.99 -20.57
N GLN A 286 5.88 24.90 -21.16
CA GLN A 286 5.07 23.93 -21.88
C GLN A 286 4.11 23.23 -20.93
N PHE A 287 4.59 22.76 -19.78
CA PHE A 287 3.75 22.12 -18.78
C PHE A 287 2.55 23.00 -18.42
N ASN A 288 2.79 24.23 -17.98
CA ASN A 288 1.73 25.14 -17.50
C ASN A 288 0.74 25.51 -18.63
N THR A 289 1.23 25.68 -19.86
CA THR A 289 0.37 25.93 -21.03
C THR A 289 -0.55 24.74 -21.33
N GLU A 290 -0.01 23.53 -21.26
CA GLU A 290 -0.72 22.29 -21.56
C GLU A 290 -1.68 21.91 -20.43
N ALA A 291 -1.24 22.00 -19.18
CA ALA A 291 -2.01 21.70 -17.98
C ALA A 291 -3.27 22.56 -17.86
N ALA A 292 -3.26 23.79 -18.39
CA ALA A 292 -4.42 24.68 -18.40
C ALA A 292 -5.51 24.32 -19.43
N ARG A 293 -5.23 23.37 -20.34
CA ARG A 293 -6.14 22.99 -21.43
C ARG A 293 -6.45 21.49 -21.51
N LEU A 294 -6.04 20.74 -20.48
CA LEU A 294 -6.32 19.31 -20.37
C LEU A 294 -7.82 19.03 -20.24
N LYS A 295 -8.24 17.93 -20.85
CA LYS A 295 -9.61 17.42 -20.77
C LYS A 295 -9.67 16.18 -19.87
N PRO A 296 -10.84 15.86 -19.29
CA PRO A 296 -11.03 14.64 -18.52
C PRO A 296 -10.51 13.38 -19.24
N GLY A 297 -9.68 12.61 -18.54
CA GLY A 297 -9.05 11.38 -19.05
C GLY A 297 -7.70 11.57 -19.76
N GLU A 298 -7.30 12.81 -20.09
CA GLU A 298 -6.01 13.07 -20.75
C GLU A 298 -4.82 12.87 -19.79
N VAL A 299 -3.65 12.60 -20.39
CA VAL A 299 -2.40 12.36 -19.66
C VAL A 299 -1.37 13.36 -20.10
N LEU A 300 -0.86 14.16 -19.15
CA LEU A 300 0.30 15.00 -19.36
C LEU A 300 1.54 14.23 -18.90
N VAL A 301 2.48 14.07 -19.81
CA VAL A 301 3.72 13.32 -19.59
C VAL A 301 4.89 14.30 -19.53
N ILE A 302 5.61 14.32 -18.42
CA ILE A 302 6.87 15.06 -18.33
C ILE A 302 7.97 14.13 -18.82
N ASN A 303 8.79 14.58 -19.78
CA ASN A 303 9.93 13.81 -20.25
C ASN A 303 10.89 13.51 -19.09
N ASP A 304 11.61 12.39 -19.17
CA ASP A 304 12.57 12.05 -18.12
C ASP A 304 13.65 13.11 -17.97
N GLY A 305 14.06 13.37 -16.72
CA GLY A 305 15.06 14.36 -16.40
C GLY A 305 15.00 14.87 -14.97
N THR A 306 15.97 15.72 -14.64
CA THR A 306 16.02 16.46 -13.37
C THR A 306 15.61 17.90 -13.62
N TYR A 307 14.65 18.38 -12.84
CA TYR A 307 14.04 19.69 -12.98
C TYR A 307 14.16 20.47 -11.68
N ASP A 308 14.85 21.61 -11.75
CA ASP A 308 15.16 22.44 -10.60
C ASP A 308 14.28 23.69 -10.56
N ASN A 309 13.67 23.96 -9.41
CA ASN A 309 12.79 25.11 -9.15
C ASN A 309 11.62 25.26 -10.15
N TRP A 310 11.00 24.16 -10.56
CA TRP A 310 9.82 24.20 -11.42
C TRP A 310 8.57 24.59 -10.65
N ASP A 311 7.85 25.62 -11.09
CA ASP A 311 6.55 26.02 -10.52
C ASP A 311 5.39 25.60 -11.43
N LEU A 312 4.70 24.52 -11.05
CA LEU A 312 3.71 23.86 -11.88
C LEU A 312 2.30 24.10 -11.36
N THR A 313 1.39 24.53 -12.24
CA THR A 313 -0.02 24.76 -11.90
C THR A 313 -0.95 24.00 -12.84
N ILE A 314 -1.90 23.26 -12.29
CA ILE A 314 -2.88 22.48 -13.04
C ILE A 314 -4.29 23.01 -12.74
N THR A 315 -4.82 23.84 -13.66
CA THR A 315 -6.14 24.46 -13.51
C THR A 315 -7.28 23.64 -14.11
N SER A 316 -6.97 22.67 -14.97
CA SER A 316 -7.94 21.79 -15.60
C SER A 316 -8.49 20.75 -14.62
N SER A 317 -9.73 20.31 -14.82
CA SER A 317 -10.37 19.28 -14.00
C SER A 317 -10.74 18.05 -14.81
N GLY A 318 -10.51 16.87 -14.23
CA GLY A 318 -11.06 15.61 -14.69
C GLY A 318 -12.50 15.41 -14.24
N THR A 319 -13.00 14.18 -14.40
CA THR A 319 -14.30 13.75 -13.87
C THR A 319 -14.19 12.40 -13.18
N SER A 320 -15.21 12.04 -12.41
CA SER A 320 -15.33 10.69 -11.86
C SER A 320 -15.26 9.65 -12.98
N GLY A 321 -14.33 8.70 -12.85
CA GLY A 321 -14.02 7.68 -13.86
C GLY A 321 -13.08 8.12 -14.99
N ASN A 322 -12.83 9.42 -15.17
CA ASN A 322 -11.89 9.96 -16.16
C ASN A 322 -11.02 11.08 -15.52
N PRO A 323 -10.15 10.73 -14.57
CA PRO A 323 -9.24 11.72 -13.98
C PRO A 323 -8.23 12.21 -15.04
N ILE A 324 -7.74 13.43 -14.85
CA ILE A 324 -6.52 13.88 -15.53
C ILE A 324 -5.33 13.23 -14.83
N VAL A 325 -4.38 12.69 -15.59
CA VAL A 325 -3.17 12.05 -15.02
C VAL A 325 -1.93 12.84 -15.40
N ILE A 326 -1.10 13.16 -14.40
CA ILE A 326 0.20 13.79 -14.59
C ILE A 326 1.25 12.80 -14.09
N ARG A 327 2.20 12.44 -14.97
CA ARG A 327 3.22 11.43 -14.68
C ARG A 327 4.50 11.64 -15.50
N PRO A 328 5.64 11.07 -15.10
CA PRO A 328 6.82 10.97 -15.96
C PRO A 328 6.61 10.06 -17.18
N GLU A 329 7.55 10.13 -18.13
CA GLU A 329 7.64 9.23 -19.27
C GLU A 329 7.89 7.79 -18.79
N THR A 330 8.96 7.60 -17.99
CA THR A 330 9.26 6.33 -17.31
C THR A 330 8.99 6.42 -15.80
N LEU A 331 8.70 5.27 -15.18
CA LEU A 331 8.45 5.19 -13.73
C LEU A 331 9.64 5.80 -12.96
N HIS A 332 9.39 6.86 -12.17
CA HIS A 332 10.42 7.62 -11.45
C HIS A 332 11.50 8.29 -12.33
N GLY A 333 11.29 8.41 -13.63
CA GLY A 333 12.22 9.06 -14.57
C GLY A 333 12.31 10.58 -14.44
N VAL A 334 11.41 11.20 -13.66
CA VAL A 334 11.40 12.64 -13.39
C VAL A 334 11.73 12.92 -11.93
N LYS A 335 12.77 13.74 -11.73
CA LYS A 335 13.22 14.21 -10.42
C LYS A 335 13.06 15.72 -10.30
N PHE A 336 12.29 16.15 -9.31
CA PHE A 336 12.16 17.55 -8.92
C PHE A 336 13.13 17.89 -7.78
N THR A 337 13.87 19.00 -7.94
CA THR A 337 14.85 19.50 -6.97
C THR A 337 14.64 20.99 -6.66
N GLY A 338 15.34 21.48 -5.63
CA GLY A 338 15.35 22.90 -5.28
C GLY A 338 14.03 23.35 -4.68
N GLY A 339 13.38 24.33 -5.30
CA GLY A 339 12.10 24.90 -4.88
C GLY A 339 10.92 24.52 -5.76
N SER A 340 10.88 23.29 -6.29
CA SER A 340 9.85 22.87 -7.25
C SER A 340 8.49 22.59 -6.58
N THR A 341 7.40 23.06 -7.19
CA THR A 341 6.03 23.02 -6.65
C THR A 341 5.03 22.50 -7.67
N ILE A 342 3.99 21.81 -7.19
CA ILE A 342 2.82 21.40 -8.00
C ILE A 342 1.54 21.88 -7.31
N SER A 343 0.88 22.89 -7.86
CA SER A 343 -0.41 23.40 -7.42
C SER A 343 -1.57 22.77 -8.19
N LEU A 344 -2.48 22.09 -7.49
CA LEU A 344 -3.70 21.52 -8.05
C LEU A 344 -4.86 22.50 -7.87
N GLU A 345 -5.21 23.20 -8.94
CA GLU A 345 -6.34 24.13 -9.03
C GLU A 345 -7.59 23.51 -9.68
N GLY A 346 -7.53 22.22 -10.00
CA GLY A 346 -8.64 21.43 -10.53
C GLY A 346 -9.05 20.24 -9.65
N ASN A 347 -10.08 19.54 -10.09
CA ASN A 347 -10.62 18.34 -9.44
C ASN A 347 -10.28 17.08 -10.25
N TYR A 348 -10.29 15.91 -9.61
CA TYR A 348 -10.04 14.62 -10.27
C TYR A 348 -8.70 14.59 -11.03
N ILE A 349 -7.64 15.06 -10.39
CA ILE A 349 -6.26 15.02 -10.88
C ILE A 349 -5.48 13.94 -10.13
N GLU A 350 -4.73 13.10 -10.86
CA GLU A 350 -3.81 12.11 -10.31
C GLU A 350 -2.36 12.56 -10.58
N ILE A 351 -1.59 12.80 -9.51
CA ILE A 351 -0.14 13.05 -9.55
C ILE A 351 0.58 11.79 -9.12
N ARG A 352 1.42 11.23 -9.99
CA ARG A 352 2.06 9.95 -9.70
C ARG A 352 3.43 9.74 -10.29
N GLU A 353 4.15 8.81 -9.67
CA GLU A 353 5.41 8.25 -10.15
C GLU A 353 6.59 9.25 -10.15
N PHE A 354 6.46 10.42 -9.51
CA PHE A 354 7.53 11.42 -9.42
C PHE A 354 8.49 11.17 -8.25
N THR A 355 9.71 11.67 -8.39
CA THR A 355 10.68 11.78 -7.29
C THR A 355 10.91 13.24 -6.95
N PHE A 356 10.66 13.64 -5.71
CA PHE A 356 11.07 14.92 -5.14
C PHE A 356 12.30 14.64 -4.29
N GLU A 357 13.45 15.17 -4.67
CA GLU A 357 14.69 14.89 -3.96
C GLU A 357 15.47 16.19 -3.71
N ASN A 358 15.84 16.43 -2.45
CA ASN A 358 16.44 17.70 -2.02
C ASN A 358 15.58 18.90 -2.47
N ASN A 359 14.26 18.74 -2.38
CA ASN A 359 13.28 19.75 -2.77
C ASN A 359 12.74 20.43 -1.51
N PHE A 360 13.34 21.57 -1.16
CA PHE A 360 13.16 22.30 0.09
C PHE A 360 12.20 23.47 -0.11
N VAL A 361 10.93 23.16 -0.28
CA VAL A 361 9.86 24.16 -0.45
C VAL A 361 8.70 23.87 0.48
N ASN A 362 7.93 24.92 0.74
CA ASN A 362 6.64 24.80 1.39
C ASN A 362 5.60 24.24 0.41
N GLY A 363 5.15 23.00 0.60
CA GLY A 363 4.17 22.34 -0.27
C GLY A 363 4.76 21.93 -1.62
N ASN A 364 5.50 20.82 -1.67
CA ASN A 364 5.89 20.19 -2.93
C ASN A 364 4.67 19.92 -3.82
N ILE A 365 3.56 19.48 -3.20
CA ILE A 365 2.26 19.32 -3.87
C ILE A 365 1.18 19.96 -2.99
N ASP A 366 0.46 20.94 -3.55
CA ASP A 366 -0.61 21.65 -2.85
C ASP A 366 -1.94 21.46 -3.59
N ILE A 367 -2.95 20.95 -2.88
CA ILE A 367 -4.32 20.93 -3.37
C ILE A 367 -5.00 22.20 -2.89
N GLN A 368 -5.35 23.08 -3.82
CA GLN A 368 -5.93 24.39 -3.50
C GLN A 368 -7.33 24.28 -2.88
N ASP A 369 -7.77 25.39 -2.27
CA ASP A 369 -9.10 25.51 -1.67
C ASP A 369 -10.22 25.19 -2.68
N GLY A 370 -11.20 24.43 -2.21
CA GLY A 370 -12.36 23.96 -2.96
C GLY A 370 -12.08 22.80 -3.91
N LYS A 371 -10.83 22.32 -3.99
CA LYS A 371 -10.42 21.26 -4.93
C LYS A 371 -10.46 19.89 -4.30
N HIS A 372 -11.09 18.93 -4.97
CA HIS A 372 -11.51 17.67 -4.35
C HIS A 372 -11.31 16.48 -5.30
N HIS A 373 -11.34 15.27 -4.73
CA HIS A 373 -11.19 14.01 -5.49
C HIS A 373 -9.86 13.89 -6.23
N ASN A 374 -8.84 14.61 -5.77
CA ASN A 374 -7.48 14.51 -6.31
C ASN A 374 -6.73 13.37 -5.61
N ARG A 375 -5.72 12.83 -6.30
CA ARG A 375 -4.93 11.69 -5.83
C ARG A 375 -3.44 11.94 -5.99
N ILE A 376 -2.69 11.79 -4.91
CA ILE A 376 -1.23 11.82 -4.90
C ILE A 376 -0.76 10.39 -4.62
N THR A 377 -0.15 9.73 -5.59
CA THR A 377 0.19 8.30 -5.45
C THR A 377 1.51 7.88 -6.07
N GLN A 378 2.21 6.91 -5.48
CA GLN A 378 3.46 6.36 -6.04
C GLN A 378 4.55 7.41 -6.24
N ASN A 379 4.61 8.45 -5.39
CA ASN A 379 5.68 9.44 -5.43
C ASN A 379 6.70 9.17 -4.32
N TYR A 380 7.95 9.55 -4.59
CA TYR A 380 9.04 9.51 -3.61
C TYR A 380 9.36 10.93 -3.15
N PHE A 381 9.47 11.12 -1.85
CA PHE A 381 9.92 12.35 -1.21
C PHE A 381 11.17 12.01 -0.41
N ILE A 382 12.32 12.42 -0.91
CA ILE A 382 13.63 12.08 -0.36
C ILE A 382 14.30 13.38 0.08
N ASN A 383 14.67 13.50 1.34
CA ASN A 383 15.30 14.71 1.89
C ASN A 383 14.56 16.00 1.49
N SER A 384 13.23 15.96 1.47
CA SER A 384 12.39 17.05 0.97
C SER A 384 11.61 17.73 2.09
N GLY A 385 11.03 18.88 1.77
CA GLY A 385 10.26 19.70 2.70
C GLY A 385 11.06 20.85 3.30
N ASP A 386 10.34 21.80 3.89
CA ASP A 386 10.91 23.03 4.44
C ASP A 386 10.68 23.10 5.95
N ARG A 387 11.78 23.19 6.70
CA ARG A 387 11.79 23.16 8.17
C ARG A 387 11.42 24.51 8.77
N ASP A 388 11.61 25.59 8.00
CA ASP A 388 11.43 26.95 8.47
C ASP A 388 9.99 27.43 8.26
N THR A 389 9.28 26.83 7.29
CA THR A 389 7.87 27.14 7.06
C THR A 389 6.93 26.23 7.84
N GLN A 390 5.68 26.67 7.92
CA GLN A 390 4.64 26.10 8.77
C GLN A 390 3.73 25.10 8.05
N ALA A 391 4.11 24.56 6.89
CA ALA A 391 3.19 23.75 6.10
C ALA A 391 3.77 22.42 5.59
N GLY A 392 2.87 21.64 5.00
CA GLY A 392 3.09 20.26 4.59
C GLY A 392 4.04 20.10 3.40
N ILE A 393 4.51 18.89 3.14
CA ILE A 393 5.05 18.49 1.83
C ILE A 393 3.89 18.26 0.86
N VAL A 394 2.84 17.57 1.32
CA VAL A 394 1.55 17.44 0.66
C VAL A 394 0.51 18.22 1.47
N ILE A 395 -0.09 19.23 0.85
CA ILE A 395 -1.09 20.09 1.50
C ILE A 395 -2.47 19.76 0.95
N LEU A 396 -3.38 19.40 1.86
CA LEU A 396 -4.81 19.26 1.59
C LEU A 396 -5.48 20.51 2.13
N SER A 397 -5.67 21.52 1.27
CA SER A 397 -6.08 22.85 1.74
C SER A 397 -7.41 22.81 2.50
N PRO A 398 -7.53 23.58 3.57
CA PRO A 398 -8.62 23.39 4.51
C PRO A 398 -10.02 23.73 3.98
N GLU A 399 -10.16 24.66 3.04
CA GLU A 399 -11.48 25.14 2.63
C GLU A 399 -12.08 24.19 1.59
N ASN A 400 -12.86 23.21 2.03
CA ASN A 400 -13.61 22.29 1.16
C ASN A 400 -12.75 21.43 0.20
N SER A 401 -11.45 21.26 0.46
CA SER A 401 -10.63 20.29 -0.27
C SER A 401 -10.91 18.87 0.23
N ASN A 402 -12.00 18.27 -0.20
CA ASN A 402 -12.51 17.03 0.40
C ASN A 402 -12.30 15.81 -0.51
N ASN A 403 -12.43 14.60 0.05
CA ASN A 403 -12.37 13.35 -0.72
C ASN A 403 -11.05 13.15 -1.49
N ASN A 404 -9.96 13.74 -1.03
CA ASN A 404 -8.65 13.52 -1.65
C ASN A 404 -8.02 12.23 -1.13
N ARG A 405 -7.07 11.69 -1.91
CA ARG A 405 -6.34 10.49 -1.53
C ARG A 405 -4.83 10.68 -1.63
N VAL A 406 -4.12 10.31 -0.58
CA VAL A 406 -2.65 10.26 -0.55
C VAL A 406 -2.27 8.82 -0.29
N ASP A 407 -1.77 8.10 -1.30
CA ASP A 407 -1.56 6.67 -1.18
C ASP A 407 -0.34 6.10 -1.90
N HIS A 408 0.31 5.08 -1.34
CA HIS A 408 1.49 4.44 -1.94
C HIS A 408 2.67 5.40 -2.19
N ASN A 409 2.80 6.47 -1.41
CA ASN A 409 3.95 7.34 -1.48
C ASN A 409 4.99 6.94 -0.42
N ILE A 410 6.25 7.27 -0.67
CA ILE A 410 7.37 6.99 0.24
C ILE A 410 8.02 8.31 0.62
N TRP A 411 8.11 8.58 1.92
CA TRP A 411 8.93 9.65 2.46
C TRP A 411 10.14 9.07 3.17
N VAL A 412 11.32 9.57 2.82
CA VAL A 412 12.61 9.19 3.41
C VAL A 412 13.31 10.45 3.89
N ASN A 413 13.60 10.51 5.19
CA ASN A 413 14.34 11.61 5.82
C ASN A 413 13.86 13.00 5.40
N SER A 414 12.58 13.10 5.08
CA SER A 414 11.94 14.34 4.67
C SER A 414 11.48 15.09 5.89
N GLN A 415 11.68 16.39 5.91
CA GLN A 415 11.49 17.20 7.10
C GLN A 415 10.77 18.49 6.73
N SER A 416 9.55 18.60 7.21
CA SER A 416 8.74 19.81 7.11
C SER A 416 7.85 19.89 8.34
N LYS A 417 7.29 21.08 8.61
CA LYS A 417 6.23 21.17 9.62
C LYS A 417 4.95 20.55 9.10
N ASN A 418 4.85 19.24 9.30
CA ASN A 418 3.93 18.28 8.70
C ASN A 418 4.44 17.71 7.37
N LEU A 419 4.29 16.40 7.14
CA LEU A 419 4.54 15.82 5.81
C LEU A 419 3.26 15.80 4.99
N VAL A 420 2.14 15.38 5.61
CA VAL A 420 0.78 15.54 5.06
C VAL A 420 -0.04 16.42 5.99
N LEU A 421 -0.50 17.57 5.48
CA LEU A 421 -1.24 18.56 6.26
C LEU A 421 -2.68 18.69 5.74
N ALA A 422 -3.67 18.38 6.58
CA ALA A 422 -5.09 18.59 6.28
C ALA A 422 -5.73 19.51 7.33
N ALA A 423 -5.28 20.77 7.41
CA ALA A 423 -5.66 21.67 8.51
C ALA A 423 -5.80 23.15 8.10
N SER A 424 -6.73 23.86 8.74
CA SER A 424 -6.82 25.33 8.65
C SER A 424 -6.16 25.96 9.86
N LYS A 425 -5.18 26.84 9.64
CA LYS A 425 -4.57 27.62 10.72
C LYS A 425 -5.30 28.93 11.01
N VAL A 426 -6.22 29.33 10.14
CA VAL A 426 -6.76 30.70 10.12
C VAL A 426 -8.27 30.77 10.22
N THR A 427 -9.03 29.70 9.96
CA THR A 427 -10.51 29.76 9.94
C THR A 427 -11.15 28.68 10.81
N LYS A 428 -11.96 29.11 11.80
CA LYS A 428 -12.71 28.21 12.70
C LYS A 428 -13.74 27.39 11.92
N GLY A 429 -13.85 26.09 12.22
CA GLY A 429 -14.86 25.20 11.63
C GLY A 429 -14.55 24.70 10.22
N VAL A 430 -13.44 25.13 9.63
CA VAL A 430 -13.06 24.81 8.26
C VAL A 430 -11.96 23.74 8.27
N VAL A 431 -12.24 22.59 7.65
CA VAL A 431 -11.28 21.50 7.47
C VAL A 431 -11.50 20.76 6.16
N SER A 432 -10.39 20.25 5.62
CA SER A 432 -10.39 19.20 4.62
C SER A 432 -10.92 17.90 5.26
N ASN A 433 -11.93 17.29 4.63
CA ASN A 433 -12.68 16.15 5.17
C ASN A 433 -12.86 14.99 4.18
N HIS A 434 -13.23 13.82 4.68
CA HIS A 434 -13.38 12.57 3.94
C HIS A 434 -12.12 12.18 3.13
N ASN A 435 -10.95 12.65 3.53
CA ASN A 435 -9.71 12.27 2.87
C ASN A 435 -9.29 10.87 3.30
N ARG A 436 -8.55 10.21 2.43
CA ARG A 436 -7.96 8.90 2.71
C ARG A 436 -6.45 8.96 2.54
N ILE A 437 -5.73 8.61 3.59
CA ILE A 437 -4.28 8.51 3.59
C ILE A 437 -3.95 7.04 3.86
N ASP A 438 -3.47 6.33 2.84
CA ASP A 438 -3.32 4.88 2.92
C ASP A 438 -2.10 4.29 2.21
N HIS A 439 -1.55 3.19 2.73
CA HIS A 439 -0.39 2.49 2.12
C HIS A 439 0.87 3.36 1.93
N ASN A 440 1.03 4.39 2.74
CA ASN A 440 2.22 5.24 2.71
C ASN A 440 3.32 4.72 3.63
N VAL A 441 4.57 5.06 3.31
CA VAL A 441 5.75 4.74 4.14
C VAL A 441 6.45 6.04 4.57
N PHE A 442 6.59 6.23 5.88
CA PHE A 442 7.33 7.34 6.49
C PHE A 442 8.55 6.76 7.21
N ARG A 443 9.75 7.02 6.68
CA ARG A 443 10.96 6.38 7.18
C ARG A 443 12.10 7.34 7.48
N ASP A 444 12.85 7.04 8.54
CA ASP A 444 14.08 7.71 8.97
C ASP A 444 13.88 9.21 9.15
N MET A 445 12.76 9.55 9.76
CA MET A 445 12.46 10.93 10.09
C MET A 445 13.24 11.25 11.36
N THR A 446 14.09 12.25 11.33
CA THR A 446 14.88 12.61 12.51
C THR A 446 14.32 13.86 13.18
N GLN A 447 14.40 13.89 14.51
CA GLN A 447 14.00 15.05 15.30
C GLN A 447 14.75 16.30 14.83
N PHE A 448 13.99 17.34 14.46
CA PHE A 448 14.58 18.64 14.26
C PHE A 448 14.87 19.27 15.63
N LYS A 449 16.09 19.76 15.82
CA LYS A 449 16.46 20.54 17.00
C LYS A 449 16.56 22.01 16.61
N ASP A 450 15.91 22.87 17.38
CA ASP A 450 16.04 24.32 17.21
C ASP A 450 17.47 24.80 17.55
N ALA A 451 17.74 26.08 17.34
CA ALA A 451 19.07 26.67 17.58
C ALA A 451 19.55 26.52 19.04
N ASP A 452 18.64 26.30 19.99
CA ASP A 452 18.91 26.09 21.40
C ASP A 452 19.09 24.60 21.75
N GLY A 453 18.99 23.70 20.77
CA GLY A 453 19.15 22.26 20.92
C GLY A 453 17.90 21.54 21.43
N ASN A 454 16.76 22.22 21.54
CA ASN A 454 15.49 21.61 21.93
C ASN A 454 14.84 20.93 20.72
N VAL A 455 14.18 19.80 20.94
CA VAL A 455 13.36 19.17 19.90
C VAL A 455 12.22 20.12 19.54
N ALA A 456 12.17 20.51 18.26
CA ALA A 456 11.16 21.42 17.75
C ALA A 456 9.82 20.70 17.62
N ASN A 457 8.74 21.43 17.91
CA ASN A 457 7.38 20.94 17.78
C ASN A 457 6.80 21.27 16.40
N GLY A 458 5.89 20.42 15.92
CA GLY A 458 5.11 20.68 14.71
C GLY A 458 5.62 19.93 13.48
N PHE A 459 6.41 18.87 13.68
CA PHE A 459 7.01 18.05 12.61
C PHE A 459 6.28 16.70 12.45
N GLU A 460 5.00 16.65 12.82
CA GLU A 460 4.20 15.42 12.77
C GLU A 460 4.10 14.89 11.34
N PRO A 461 4.38 13.61 11.04
CA PRO A 461 4.19 13.07 9.69
C PRO A 461 2.80 13.37 9.10
N VAL A 462 1.75 13.26 9.90
CA VAL A 462 0.38 13.57 9.47
C VAL A 462 -0.37 14.41 10.51
N GLN A 463 -1.09 15.43 10.06
CA GLN A 463 -2.00 16.20 10.92
C GLN A 463 -3.39 16.37 10.30
N PHE A 464 -4.43 16.09 11.09
CA PHE A 464 -5.83 16.36 10.77
C PHE A 464 -6.37 17.53 11.59
N GLY A 465 -6.67 18.64 10.91
CA GLY A 465 -7.17 19.88 11.52
C GLY A 465 -6.16 20.59 12.41
N GLN A 466 -6.62 21.66 13.05
CA GLN A 466 -5.84 22.51 13.93
C GLN A 466 -6.60 22.75 15.23
N ARG A 467 -5.84 22.80 16.33
CA ARG A 467 -6.37 23.21 17.63
C ARG A 467 -6.31 24.74 17.76
N PRO A 468 -7.33 25.38 18.36
CA PRO A 468 -8.61 24.83 18.86
C PRO A 468 -9.72 24.82 17.81
N THR A 469 -9.44 25.34 16.62
CA THR A 469 -10.43 25.79 15.64
C THR A 469 -11.28 24.67 15.06
N ASN A 470 -10.84 23.41 15.18
CA ASN A 470 -11.42 22.29 14.45
C ASN A 470 -11.85 21.08 15.31
N SER A 471 -11.70 21.11 16.64
CA SER A 471 -12.01 19.94 17.48
C SER A 471 -13.46 19.47 17.35
N GLU A 472 -14.40 20.41 17.26
CA GLU A 472 -15.84 20.13 17.10
C GLU A 472 -16.24 19.64 15.69
N VAL A 473 -15.33 19.70 14.72
CA VAL A 473 -15.66 19.38 13.32
C VAL A 473 -15.48 17.89 13.06
N PHE A 474 -16.56 17.23 12.65
CA PHE A 474 -16.52 15.85 12.19
C PHE A 474 -15.96 15.79 10.77
N ALA A 475 -14.69 15.41 10.66
CA ALA A 475 -13.95 15.42 9.39
C ALA A 475 -13.98 14.08 8.67
N TYR A 476 -14.27 12.97 9.36
CA TYR A 476 -14.39 11.64 8.75
C TYR A 476 -13.20 11.24 7.86
N ASN A 477 -11.99 11.71 8.19
CA ASN A 477 -10.80 11.30 7.47
C ASN A 477 -10.42 9.86 7.86
N ILE A 478 -9.82 9.14 6.93
CA ILE A 478 -9.36 7.76 7.10
C ILE A 478 -7.84 7.73 6.97
N PHE A 479 -7.16 7.21 7.99
CA PHE A 479 -5.73 6.92 7.99
C PHE A 479 -5.51 5.42 8.19
N GLU A 480 -5.13 4.70 7.14
CA GLU A 480 -5.06 3.23 7.20
C GLU A 480 -3.93 2.57 6.42
N TYR A 481 -3.42 1.44 6.91
CA TYR A 481 -2.36 0.68 6.24
C TYR A 481 -1.07 1.46 5.97
N ASN A 482 -0.80 2.51 6.75
CA ASN A 482 0.45 3.27 6.65
C ASN A 482 1.53 2.67 7.56
N THR A 483 2.79 2.87 7.18
CA THR A 483 3.96 2.43 7.94
C THR A 483 4.79 3.61 8.40
N GLY A 484 5.01 3.73 9.71
CA GLY A 484 6.07 4.54 10.32
C GLY A 484 7.21 3.62 10.75
N ASP A 485 8.40 3.87 10.24
CA ASP A 485 9.59 3.05 10.48
C ASP A 485 10.76 3.97 10.80
N ASN A 486 11.24 3.97 12.05
CA ASN A 486 12.22 4.97 12.48
C ASN A 486 11.74 6.41 12.20
N SER A 487 10.46 6.67 12.47
CA SER A 487 9.82 7.94 12.18
C SER A 487 9.81 8.82 13.43
N ASP A 488 10.91 9.51 13.69
CA ASP A 488 11.17 10.20 14.95
C ASP A 488 10.99 11.72 14.91
N ALA A 489 10.55 12.29 13.78
CA ALA A 489 10.51 13.74 13.57
C ALA A 489 9.76 14.52 14.66
N ASP A 490 8.66 13.96 15.18
CA ASP A 490 7.87 14.54 16.26
C ASP A 490 7.37 13.43 17.20
N GLY A 491 6.91 13.78 18.40
CA GLY A 491 6.26 12.84 19.30
C GLY A 491 4.89 12.35 18.82
N GLU A 492 4.31 13.02 17.84
CA GLU A 492 3.01 12.68 17.26
C GLU A 492 3.24 12.18 15.82
N PHE A 493 3.06 10.88 15.58
CA PHE A 493 3.15 10.30 14.23
C PHE A 493 1.98 10.79 13.39
N ILE A 494 0.80 10.71 14.00
CA ILE A 494 -0.40 11.36 13.52
C ILE A 494 -1.01 12.19 14.64
N SER A 495 -1.24 13.48 14.35
CA SER A 495 -1.87 14.43 15.26
C SER A 495 -3.31 14.72 14.84
N ILE A 496 -4.25 14.13 15.57
CA ILE A 496 -5.68 14.20 15.27
C ILE A 496 -6.28 15.34 16.09
N LYS A 497 -6.70 16.39 15.39
CA LYS A 497 -7.27 17.61 15.99
C LYS A 497 -8.72 17.86 15.53
N THR A 498 -9.38 16.85 14.96
CA THR A 498 -10.79 16.83 14.51
C THR A 498 -11.55 15.63 15.06
N SER A 499 -12.87 15.61 14.84
CA SER A 499 -13.77 14.55 15.28
C SER A 499 -14.10 13.52 14.19
N GLY A 500 -14.53 12.33 14.60
CA GLY A 500 -15.14 11.33 13.70
C GLY A 500 -14.19 10.63 12.73
N ASN A 501 -12.88 10.71 12.93
CA ASN A 501 -11.89 10.09 12.05
C ASN A 501 -11.74 8.59 12.33
N ILE A 502 -11.23 7.85 11.34
CA ILE A 502 -10.92 6.42 11.43
C ILE A 502 -9.42 6.21 11.22
N ILE A 503 -8.75 5.63 12.20
CA ILE A 503 -7.31 5.36 12.20
C ILE A 503 -7.12 3.87 12.41
N ARG A 504 -6.76 3.13 11.36
CA ARG A 504 -6.76 1.67 11.44
C ARG A 504 -5.67 0.94 10.69
N TYR A 505 -5.26 -0.22 11.21
CA TYR A 505 -4.34 -1.13 10.53
C TYR A 505 -3.00 -0.50 10.12
N ASN A 506 -2.54 0.51 10.86
CA ASN A 506 -1.23 1.12 10.64
C ASN A 506 -0.16 0.37 11.45
N VAL A 507 1.08 0.40 10.96
CA VAL A 507 2.25 -0.16 11.65
C VAL A 507 3.20 0.99 12.00
N ILE A 508 3.54 1.15 13.27
CA ILE A 508 4.53 2.09 13.77
C ILE A 508 5.60 1.29 14.51
N TYR A 509 6.82 1.33 14.01
CA TYR A 509 7.91 0.46 14.47
C TYR A 509 9.17 1.27 14.72
N ASN A 510 9.86 0.99 15.84
CA ASN A 510 11.12 1.63 16.23
C ASN A 510 11.05 3.16 16.09
N SER A 511 9.97 3.78 16.57
CA SER A 511 9.71 5.20 16.31
C SER A 511 9.48 5.95 17.61
N PHE A 512 9.94 7.19 17.69
CA PHE A 512 9.61 8.12 18.77
C PHE A 512 8.16 8.62 18.70
N ALA A 513 7.55 8.56 17.53
CA ALA A 513 6.25 9.13 17.23
C ALA A 513 5.07 8.16 17.51
N VAL A 514 3.91 8.70 17.93
CA VAL A 514 2.75 7.89 18.39
C VAL A 514 1.44 8.29 17.72
N ILE A 515 0.37 7.48 17.86
CA ILE A 515 -0.98 7.91 17.46
C ILE A 515 -1.53 8.87 18.52
N THR A 516 -1.79 10.13 18.15
CA THR A 516 -2.22 11.16 19.09
C THR A 516 -3.61 11.71 18.81
N LEU A 517 -4.55 11.40 19.71
CA LEU A 517 -5.87 12.04 19.83
C LEU A 517 -5.72 13.41 20.51
N ARG A 518 -5.16 14.38 19.78
CA ARG A 518 -4.75 15.67 20.35
C ARG A 518 -5.93 16.55 20.77
N SER A 519 -7.01 16.54 19.98
CA SER A 519 -8.30 17.17 20.30
C SER A 519 -9.43 16.61 19.43
N GLY A 520 -10.68 16.91 19.80
CA GLY A 520 -11.87 16.40 19.11
C GLY A 520 -12.36 15.09 19.71
N SER A 521 -13.44 14.57 19.13
CA SER A 521 -14.29 13.55 19.76
C SER A 521 -14.65 12.43 18.77
N SER A 522 -15.13 11.30 19.28
CA SER A 522 -15.72 10.22 18.46
C SER A 522 -14.78 9.64 17.39
N ASN A 523 -13.47 9.72 17.61
CA ASN A 523 -12.47 9.09 16.74
C ASN A 523 -12.39 7.57 17.01
N TRP A 524 -12.21 6.79 15.94
CA TRP A 524 -12.14 5.34 15.93
C TRP A 524 -10.73 4.84 15.62
N ILE A 525 -10.09 4.18 16.59
CA ILE A 525 -8.70 3.71 16.54
C ILE A 525 -8.69 2.19 16.61
N GLU A 526 -8.43 1.51 15.48
CA GLU A 526 -8.63 0.07 15.36
C GLU A 526 -7.46 -0.69 14.73
N GLY A 527 -7.04 -1.81 15.33
CA GLY A 527 -6.17 -2.74 14.62
C GLY A 527 -4.75 -2.22 14.33
N ASN A 528 -4.34 -1.13 14.98
CA ASN A 528 -3.00 -0.56 14.79
C ASN A 528 -1.96 -1.37 15.57
N VAL A 529 -0.72 -1.29 15.08
CA VAL A 529 0.41 -2.05 15.59
C VAL A 529 1.51 -1.06 15.91
N ILE A 530 1.90 -1.01 17.18
CA ILE A 530 2.89 -0.04 17.66
C ILE A 530 3.92 -0.79 18.49
N VAL A 531 5.16 -0.83 18.03
CA VAL A 531 6.20 -1.68 18.63
C VAL A 531 7.49 -0.90 18.77
N ASN A 532 8.11 -1.00 19.94
CA ASN A 532 9.35 -0.30 20.26
C ASN A 532 9.20 1.23 20.09
N SER A 533 8.16 1.79 20.72
CA SER A 533 7.93 3.23 20.73
C SER A 533 8.80 3.90 21.79
N GLU A 534 9.55 4.93 21.44
CA GLU A 534 10.31 5.69 22.46
C GLU A 534 9.41 6.59 23.33
N LYS A 535 8.10 6.61 23.06
CA LYS A 535 7.07 7.34 23.81
C LYS A 535 5.93 6.40 24.21
N ASN A 536 4.68 6.87 24.08
CA ASN A 536 3.47 6.09 24.35
C ASN A 536 3.14 5.20 23.13
N GLY A 537 2.16 4.31 23.23
CA GLY A 537 1.57 3.68 22.05
C GLY A 537 0.51 4.57 21.40
N ILE A 538 -0.61 4.75 22.10
CA ILE A 538 -1.71 5.65 21.73
C ILE A 538 -1.86 6.67 22.85
N SER A 539 -1.97 7.96 22.53
CA SER A 539 -2.15 8.99 23.56
C SER A 539 -3.20 10.02 23.18
N GLY A 540 -3.89 10.61 24.16
CA GLY A 540 -4.69 11.81 23.90
C GLY A 540 -5.78 12.12 24.91
N SER A 541 -6.73 12.95 24.51
CA SER A 541 -7.85 13.45 25.31
C SER A 541 -9.10 13.59 24.44
N GLY A 542 -10.22 14.03 25.02
CA GLY A 542 -11.48 14.17 24.31
C GLY A 542 -12.46 13.05 24.65
N GLU A 543 -13.60 13.04 23.98
CA GLU A 543 -14.73 12.20 24.37
C GLU A 543 -15.18 11.20 23.30
N ASN A 544 -15.84 10.14 23.75
CA ASN A 544 -16.50 9.14 22.91
C ASN A 544 -15.58 8.39 21.93
N HIS A 545 -14.27 8.35 22.19
CA HIS A 545 -13.33 7.58 21.38
C HIS A 545 -13.56 6.08 21.51
N VAL A 546 -13.26 5.35 20.45
CA VAL A 546 -13.25 3.88 20.42
C VAL A 546 -11.84 3.43 20.07
N ILE A 547 -11.18 2.71 20.99
CA ILE A 547 -9.80 2.21 20.85
C ILE A 547 -9.86 0.69 21.00
N ILE A 548 -9.80 -0.02 19.87
CA ILE A 548 -10.07 -1.45 19.84
C ILE A 548 -9.07 -2.25 18.99
N ASN A 549 -8.89 -3.54 19.32
CA ASN A 549 -8.09 -4.46 18.52
C ASN A 549 -6.64 -4.00 18.25
N ASN A 550 -6.07 -3.05 19.00
CA ASN A 550 -4.71 -2.59 18.77
C ASN A 550 -3.70 -3.52 19.48
N TYR A 551 -2.54 -3.73 18.85
CA TYR A 551 -1.40 -4.41 19.43
C TYR A 551 -0.30 -3.39 19.71
N ILE A 552 0.10 -3.26 20.97
CA ILE A 552 1.09 -2.29 21.42
C ILE A 552 2.13 -3.02 22.26
N SER A 553 3.41 -2.89 21.94
CA SER A 553 4.45 -3.46 22.77
C SER A 553 5.70 -2.60 22.90
N ASP A 554 6.40 -2.80 24.03
CA ASP A 554 7.75 -2.29 24.29
C ASP A 554 7.83 -0.76 24.13
N CYS A 555 6.92 -0.03 24.79
CA CYS A 555 6.92 1.43 24.77
C CYS A 555 7.68 2.00 25.97
N ASN A 556 8.46 3.08 25.81
CA ASN A 556 9.18 3.72 26.92
C ASN A 556 8.26 4.54 27.85
N GLU A 557 7.04 4.88 27.42
CA GLU A 557 6.01 5.49 28.28
C GLU A 557 4.80 4.55 28.45
N ASP A 558 3.55 5.07 28.35
CA ASP A 558 2.34 4.25 28.51
C ASP A 558 1.94 3.57 27.21
N GLY A 559 1.31 2.39 27.27
CA GLY A 559 0.74 1.75 26.10
C GLY A 559 -0.42 2.57 25.52
N ILE A 560 -1.48 2.76 26.30
CA ILE A 560 -2.62 3.62 25.96
C ILE A 560 -2.81 4.67 27.05
N LEU A 561 -2.60 5.94 26.72
CA LEU A 561 -2.74 7.07 27.62
C LEU A 561 -3.95 7.95 27.26
N ILE A 562 -4.96 7.94 28.12
CA ILE A 562 -6.05 8.91 28.10
C ILE A 562 -5.77 9.96 29.18
N ARG A 563 -5.25 11.10 28.73
CA ARG A 563 -4.69 12.17 29.57
C ARG A 563 -5.77 12.90 30.35
N ARG A 564 -5.51 13.19 31.62
CA ARG A 564 -6.34 14.08 32.44
C ARG A 564 -6.48 15.47 31.80
N ARG A 565 -7.57 16.17 32.10
CA ARG A 565 -7.70 17.62 31.85
C ARG A 565 -6.61 18.37 32.62
N SER A 566 -5.94 19.34 31.97
CA SER A 566 -5.08 20.33 32.63
C SER A 566 -5.74 21.72 32.57
N GLN A 567 -5.61 22.51 33.64
CA GLN A 567 -6.42 23.71 33.98
C GLN A 567 -6.61 24.78 32.87
N THR A 568 -7.77 25.46 32.98
CA THR A 568 -8.30 26.70 32.36
C THR A 568 -7.37 27.94 32.46
N ILE A 569 -7.21 28.70 31.33
CA ILE A 569 -6.49 30.01 31.10
C ILE A 569 -5.06 29.81 30.54
N LEU A 570 -4.60 30.26 29.36
CA LEU A 570 -5.10 31.04 28.21
C LEU A 570 -4.18 30.68 27.01
N SER A 571 -4.51 29.65 26.24
CA SER A 571 -4.24 29.81 24.80
C SER A 571 -5.46 30.54 24.28
N GLU A 572 -5.25 31.78 23.88
CA GLU A 572 -6.23 32.55 23.13
C GLU A 572 -5.97 32.16 21.67
N ASP A 573 -6.99 31.70 20.94
CA ASP A 573 -6.83 31.56 19.50
C ASP A 573 -6.66 32.95 18.88
N VAL A 574 -6.37 33.00 17.58
CA VAL A 574 -6.30 34.27 16.82
C VAL A 574 -7.62 35.07 16.92
N PHE A 575 -8.69 34.48 17.46
CA PHE A 575 -10.03 35.03 17.60
C PHE A 575 -10.45 35.42 19.04
N GLY A 576 -9.59 35.29 20.06
CA GLY A 576 -9.97 35.65 21.43
C GLY A 576 -10.64 34.54 22.26
N THR A 577 -10.79 33.33 21.71
CA THR A 577 -11.46 32.22 22.40
C THR A 577 -10.52 31.54 23.38
N ARG A 578 -10.96 31.37 24.63
CA ARG A 578 -10.22 30.64 25.68
C ARG A 578 -10.57 29.15 25.63
N TYR A 579 -9.57 28.27 25.68
CA TYR A 579 -9.78 26.82 25.62
C TYR A 579 -8.80 26.06 26.54
N ASP A 580 -9.22 24.88 27.02
CA ASP A 580 -8.41 23.99 27.86
C ASP A 580 -7.31 23.32 27.02
N GLU A 581 -6.14 23.06 27.63
CA GLU A 581 -5.00 22.40 26.94
C GLU A 581 -5.36 21.01 26.39
N TYR A 582 -6.13 20.29 27.21
CA TYR A 582 -6.69 18.98 26.97
C TYR A 582 -8.08 18.97 27.58
N GLU A 583 -9.07 18.53 26.81
CA GLU A 583 -10.46 18.38 27.27
C GLU A 583 -10.55 17.23 28.28
N GLN A 584 -11.48 17.30 29.25
CA GLN A 584 -11.68 16.16 30.16
C GLN A 584 -12.13 14.94 29.34
N PRO A 585 -11.40 13.81 29.40
CA PRO A 585 -11.83 12.66 28.66
C PRO A 585 -13.10 12.05 29.23
N TYR A 586 -14.01 11.66 28.35
CA TYR A 586 -15.32 11.16 28.73
C TYR A 586 -15.76 10.00 27.84
N ASN A 587 -16.30 8.94 28.44
CA ASN A 587 -16.96 7.83 27.73
C ASN A 587 -16.09 7.20 26.61
N THR A 588 -14.79 7.08 26.83
CA THR A 588 -13.90 6.39 25.89
C THR A 588 -14.02 4.88 26.08
N THR A 589 -14.16 4.13 24.99
CA THR A 589 -14.16 2.66 25.00
C THR A 589 -12.78 2.14 24.61
N ILE A 590 -12.14 1.38 25.49
CA ILE A 590 -10.85 0.72 25.28
C ILE A 590 -11.06 -0.78 25.42
N ALA A 591 -11.08 -1.51 24.30
CA ALA A 591 -11.39 -2.92 24.39
C ALA A 591 -10.73 -3.83 23.36
N TYR A 592 -10.52 -5.10 23.72
CA TYR A 592 -9.86 -6.06 22.85
C TYR A 592 -8.47 -5.59 22.39
N ASN A 593 -7.74 -4.79 23.17
CA ASN A 593 -6.36 -4.44 22.86
C ASN A 593 -5.41 -5.44 23.52
N THR A 594 -4.24 -5.64 22.92
CA THR A 594 -3.13 -6.39 23.51
C THR A 594 -1.99 -5.39 23.76
N VAL A 595 -1.65 -5.16 25.02
CA VAL A 595 -0.60 -4.20 25.42
C VAL A 595 0.44 -4.94 26.26
N VAL A 596 1.71 -4.87 25.84
CA VAL A 596 2.78 -5.73 26.35
C VAL A 596 4.07 -4.95 26.63
N ASN A 597 4.51 -4.96 27.88
CA ASN A 597 5.82 -4.49 28.34
C ASN A 597 6.11 -3.01 28.05
N CYS A 598 5.12 -2.13 28.24
CA CYS A 598 5.41 -0.71 28.29
C CYS A 598 6.07 -0.34 29.64
N GLU A 599 7.09 0.52 29.64
CA GLU A 599 7.80 0.91 30.87
C GLU A 599 6.92 1.72 31.83
N GLY A 600 5.97 2.49 31.28
CA GLY A 600 4.99 3.27 32.01
C GLY A 600 3.79 2.46 32.49
N THR A 601 2.59 2.84 32.07
CA THR A 601 1.36 2.11 32.35
C THR A 601 0.77 1.50 31.08
N GLU A 602 0.38 0.23 31.09
CA GLU A 602 -0.18 -0.39 29.88
C GLU A 602 -1.46 0.31 29.40
N ILE A 603 -2.40 0.60 30.32
CA ILE A 603 -3.53 1.51 30.08
C ILE A 603 -3.63 2.54 31.20
N ASN A 604 -3.58 3.82 30.85
CA ASN A 604 -3.54 4.92 31.79
C ASN A 604 -4.70 5.89 31.57
N LEU A 605 -5.70 5.89 32.46
CA LEU A 605 -6.84 6.81 32.42
C LEU A 605 -6.67 8.03 33.34
N ASN A 606 -5.53 8.09 34.05
CA ASN A 606 -5.41 8.90 35.24
C ASN A 606 -3.97 9.35 35.50
N LYS A 607 -3.17 9.52 34.44
CA LYS A 607 -1.75 9.89 34.58
C LYS A 607 -1.63 11.27 35.20
N ALA A 608 -0.91 11.34 36.31
CA ALA A 608 -0.47 12.63 36.83
C ALA A 608 0.71 13.14 35.98
N THR A 609 0.65 14.37 35.54
CA THR A 609 1.73 15.03 34.80
C THR A 609 2.39 16.10 35.68
N LYS A 610 3.61 16.51 35.34
CA LYS A 610 4.28 17.67 35.99
C LYS A 610 3.49 18.98 35.83
N TRP A 611 2.54 19.01 34.90
CA TRP A 611 1.66 20.13 34.62
C TRP A 611 0.36 20.06 35.41
N ASP A 612 0.13 18.99 36.18
CA ASP A 612 -1.07 18.84 36.98
C ASP A 612 -1.19 19.98 38.00
N ARG A 613 -2.38 20.57 38.05
CA ARG A 613 -2.82 21.55 39.04
C ARG A 613 -3.90 20.96 39.94
N SER A 614 -4.32 21.72 40.95
CA SER A 614 -5.30 21.28 41.96
C SER A 614 -6.69 20.93 41.39
N ASP A 615 -6.98 21.26 40.14
CA ASP A 615 -8.27 21.10 39.45
C ASP A 615 -8.18 20.25 38.17
N THR A 616 -7.18 19.36 38.09
CA THR A 616 -7.09 18.36 37.03
C THR A 616 -8.20 17.34 37.13
N LEU A 617 -8.76 16.94 35.99
CA LEU A 617 -9.88 16.01 35.92
C LEU A 617 -9.48 14.72 35.20
N PRO A 618 -9.51 13.56 35.87
CA PRO A 618 -9.33 12.25 35.25
C PRO A 618 -10.35 11.93 34.16
N ALA A 619 -10.04 10.93 33.34
CA ALA A 619 -11.02 10.36 32.42
C ALA A 619 -12.22 9.84 33.22
N ARG A 620 -13.43 10.12 32.72
CA ARG A 620 -14.68 9.74 33.37
C ARG A 620 -15.50 8.79 32.51
N ASP A 621 -16.24 7.87 33.15
CA ASP A 621 -17.22 6.99 32.51
C ASP A 621 -16.64 6.13 31.37
N SER A 622 -15.32 5.88 31.39
CA SER A 622 -14.67 5.10 30.34
C SER A 622 -14.96 3.60 30.51
N LYS A 623 -14.93 2.86 29.39
CA LYS A 623 -15.25 1.44 29.31
C LYS A 623 -13.96 0.68 28.96
N VAL A 624 -13.39 -0.08 29.90
CA VAL A 624 -12.15 -0.86 29.68
C VAL A 624 -12.44 -2.36 29.77
N TYR A 625 -12.49 -3.05 28.64
CA TYR A 625 -12.98 -4.43 28.56
C TYR A 625 -12.13 -5.34 27.68
N ASN A 626 -12.02 -6.61 28.05
CA ASN A 626 -11.43 -7.65 27.18
C ASN A 626 -10.01 -7.33 26.68
N ASN A 627 -9.20 -6.56 27.40
CA ASN A 627 -7.81 -6.28 27.01
C ASN A 627 -6.86 -7.31 27.62
N ILE A 628 -5.76 -7.63 26.93
CA ILE A 628 -4.60 -8.34 27.48
C ILE A 628 -3.56 -7.30 27.89
N LEU A 629 -3.19 -7.27 29.17
CA LEU A 629 -2.19 -6.36 29.73
C LEU A 629 -1.08 -7.18 30.38
N VAL A 630 0.11 -7.15 29.79
CA VAL A 630 1.28 -7.91 30.25
C VAL A 630 2.40 -6.94 30.52
N GLY A 631 3.03 -6.98 31.69
CA GLY A 631 4.15 -6.11 31.99
C GLY A 631 5.10 -6.69 33.03
N ASN A 632 6.36 -6.28 32.98
CA ASN A 632 7.40 -6.68 33.93
C ASN A 632 7.80 -5.56 34.92
N GLN A 633 7.32 -4.34 34.68
CA GLN A 633 7.47 -3.15 35.51
C GLN A 633 6.26 -2.24 35.35
N GLY A 634 6.28 -1.08 36.01
CA GLY A 634 5.22 -0.09 35.85
C GLY A 634 3.86 -0.55 36.40
N THR A 635 2.78 -0.02 35.83
CA THR A 635 1.41 -0.35 36.24
C THR A 635 0.63 -0.91 35.06
N LEU A 636 -0.18 -1.95 35.23
CA LEU A 636 -0.96 -2.48 34.10
C LEU A 636 -2.17 -1.60 33.78
N LEU A 637 -2.91 -1.12 34.79
CA LEU A 637 -4.07 -0.24 34.59
C LEU A 637 -4.18 0.81 35.69
N LEU A 638 -4.30 2.08 35.31
CA LEU A 638 -4.68 3.16 36.22
C LEU A 638 -6.11 3.64 35.94
N ASP A 639 -6.97 3.57 36.96
CA ASP A 639 -8.41 3.82 36.85
C ASP A 639 -8.78 5.29 36.69
N GLY A 640 -9.77 5.55 35.83
CA GLY A 640 -10.50 6.82 35.76
C GLY A 640 -11.63 6.91 36.80
N ILE A 641 -12.35 8.03 36.80
CA ILE A 641 -13.53 8.24 37.65
C ILE A 641 -14.74 7.53 37.03
N ASP A 642 -15.52 6.81 37.84
CA ASP A 642 -16.75 6.10 37.42
C ASP A 642 -16.57 5.21 36.17
N SER A 643 -15.33 4.80 35.90
CA SER A 643 -14.99 4.00 34.73
C SER A 643 -15.32 2.53 35.01
N LYS A 644 -15.85 1.84 33.99
CA LYS A 644 -16.23 0.43 34.08
C LYS A 644 -15.09 -0.43 33.56
N ILE A 645 -14.57 -1.29 34.43
CA ILE A 645 -13.43 -2.16 34.16
C ILE A 645 -13.86 -3.61 34.41
N ASP A 646 -13.89 -4.44 33.37
CA ASP A 646 -14.32 -5.84 33.46
C ASP A 646 -13.65 -6.69 32.37
N THR A 647 -13.42 -7.97 32.64
CA THR A 647 -13.00 -9.00 31.68
C THR A 647 -11.64 -8.73 31.01
N ASN A 648 -10.81 -7.88 31.60
CA ASN A 648 -9.41 -7.75 31.21
C ASN A 648 -8.60 -8.93 31.77
N LEU A 649 -7.55 -9.34 31.07
CA LEU A 649 -6.53 -10.24 31.58
C LEU A 649 -5.27 -9.44 31.92
N PHE A 650 -4.75 -9.67 33.13
CA PHE A 650 -3.53 -9.06 33.64
C PHE A 650 -2.47 -10.14 33.88
N TYR A 651 -1.25 -9.89 33.43
CA TYR A 651 -0.09 -10.71 33.76
C TYR A 651 1.09 -9.82 34.16
N ALA A 652 1.17 -9.56 35.46
CA ALA A 652 2.28 -8.83 36.05
C ALA A 652 3.42 -9.80 36.38
N THR A 653 4.61 -9.50 35.88
CA THR A 653 5.88 -10.13 36.27
C THR A 653 6.81 -9.07 36.85
N GLY A 654 7.96 -9.48 37.40
CA GLY A 654 8.95 -8.53 37.94
C GLY A 654 8.34 -7.59 38.99
N ASN A 655 8.43 -6.29 38.74
CA ASN A 655 7.94 -5.22 39.62
C ASN A 655 6.60 -4.60 39.17
N ALA A 656 5.96 -5.15 38.13
CA ALA A 656 4.68 -4.64 37.65
C ALA A 656 3.58 -4.78 38.71
N VAL A 657 2.67 -3.82 38.75
CA VAL A 657 1.47 -3.85 39.60
C VAL A 657 0.20 -3.62 38.78
N ILE A 658 -0.94 -4.13 39.19
CA ILE A 658 -2.18 -4.04 38.40
C ILE A 658 -2.80 -2.63 38.42
N GLY A 659 -2.70 -1.90 39.54
CA GLY A 659 -3.14 -0.49 39.67
C GLY A 659 -4.65 -0.23 39.74
N THR A 660 -5.50 -1.23 39.47
CA THR A 660 -6.98 -1.14 39.53
C THR A 660 -7.60 -1.92 40.69
N ARG A 661 -8.82 -1.54 41.09
CA ARG A 661 -9.67 -2.28 42.07
C ARG A 661 -10.88 -2.99 41.44
N GLY A 662 -10.95 -3.09 40.11
CA GLY A 662 -12.03 -3.80 39.41
C GLY A 662 -12.24 -5.24 39.94
N LEU A 663 -13.48 -5.73 39.97
CA LEU A 663 -13.81 -7.00 40.65
C LEU A 663 -13.84 -8.23 39.73
N ASN A 664 -13.78 -8.05 38.40
CA ASN A 664 -13.96 -9.10 37.39
C ASN A 664 -12.81 -9.12 36.37
N PHE A 665 -11.62 -9.58 36.74
CA PHE A 665 -10.49 -9.74 35.81
C PHE A 665 -9.76 -11.07 36.01
N LYS A 666 -8.99 -11.51 35.00
CA LYS A 666 -8.12 -12.69 35.11
C LYS A 666 -6.69 -12.28 35.49
N LEU A 667 -6.08 -13.02 36.42
CA LEU A 667 -4.67 -12.89 36.80
C LEU A 667 -3.91 -14.15 36.39
N GLU A 668 -3.54 -14.24 35.13
CA GLU A 668 -2.98 -15.46 34.56
C GLU A 668 -2.08 -15.15 33.38
N ASN A 669 -1.11 -16.01 33.10
CA ASN A 669 -0.27 -15.88 31.91
C ASN A 669 -1.13 -16.07 30.64
N PRO A 670 -1.16 -15.10 29.71
CA PRO A 670 -1.93 -15.22 28.46
C PRO A 670 -1.34 -16.20 27.45
N LEU A 671 -0.23 -16.88 27.76
CA LEU A 671 0.45 -17.84 26.89
C LEU A 671 0.68 -17.25 25.49
N LEU A 672 1.19 -16.02 25.45
CA LEU A 672 1.52 -15.34 24.21
C LEU A 672 2.69 -16.07 23.53
N THR A 673 2.57 -16.23 22.22
CA THR A 673 3.52 -16.88 21.31
C THR A 673 3.72 -16.02 20.07
N GLY A 674 4.86 -16.16 19.38
CA GLY A 674 5.16 -15.37 18.19
C GLY A 674 6.67 -15.17 17.98
N SER A 675 7.01 -14.48 16.89
CA SER A 675 8.39 -14.11 16.52
C SER A 675 8.38 -12.79 15.75
N GLY A 676 9.41 -11.95 15.92
CA GLY A 676 9.46 -10.63 15.29
C GLY A 676 8.76 -9.57 16.14
N ILE A 677 7.95 -8.71 15.52
CA ILE A 677 7.32 -7.57 16.20
C ILE A 677 5.92 -7.89 16.78
N TYR A 678 5.46 -9.14 16.72
CA TYR A 678 4.11 -9.53 17.18
C TYR A 678 4.13 -10.75 18.10
N TYR A 679 3.37 -10.63 19.19
CA TYR A 679 2.94 -11.74 20.01
C TYR A 679 1.41 -11.90 19.94
N TYR A 680 0.94 -13.14 19.96
CA TYR A 680 -0.48 -13.47 19.97
C TYR A 680 -0.74 -14.67 20.89
N PRO A 681 -1.95 -14.81 21.46
CA PRO A 681 -2.25 -15.92 22.36
C PRO A 681 -2.16 -17.27 21.66
N SER A 682 -1.58 -18.27 22.32
CA SER A 682 -1.63 -19.65 21.83
C SER A 682 -3.03 -20.26 21.97
N VAL A 683 -3.27 -21.38 21.27
CA VAL A 683 -4.53 -22.16 21.32
C VAL A 683 -4.95 -22.62 22.72
N ASN A 684 -4.01 -22.69 23.66
CA ASN A 684 -4.27 -23.10 25.04
C ASN A 684 -4.39 -21.91 26.00
N SER A 685 -4.38 -20.68 25.48
CA SER A 685 -4.40 -19.48 26.28
C SER A 685 -5.70 -19.35 27.09
N PRO A 686 -5.64 -18.86 28.35
CA PRO A 686 -6.84 -18.57 29.12
C PRO A 686 -7.68 -17.42 28.55
N VAL A 687 -7.23 -16.73 27.50
CA VAL A 687 -8.00 -15.66 26.84
C VAL A 687 -9.03 -16.18 25.84
N VAL A 688 -8.87 -17.43 25.40
CA VAL A 688 -9.73 -18.04 24.39
C VAL A 688 -11.16 -18.15 24.90
N ASP A 689 -12.12 -17.74 24.07
CA ASP A 689 -13.56 -17.71 24.31
C ASP A 689 -13.97 -17.10 25.67
N SER A 690 -13.20 -16.11 26.14
CA SER A 690 -13.31 -15.60 27.52
C SER A 690 -13.78 -14.16 27.63
N GLY A 691 -13.94 -13.46 26.51
CA GLY A 691 -14.43 -12.09 26.43
C GLY A 691 -15.93 -11.98 26.73
N LYS A 692 -16.35 -10.75 27.03
CA LYS A 692 -17.76 -10.38 27.20
C LYS A 692 -18.17 -9.34 26.17
N ASN A 693 -19.44 -9.36 25.79
CA ASN A 693 -20.03 -8.25 25.04
C ASN A 693 -19.99 -6.97 25.89
N ILE A 694 -19.47 -5.90 25.30
CA ILE A 694 -19.20 -4.63 25.98
C ILE A 694 -20.44 -3.74 25.99
N ASP A 695 -21.10 -3.66 24.83
CA ASP A 695 -22.29 -2.84 24.60
C ASP A 695 -23.11 -3.46 23.46
N SER A 696 -24.44 -3.48 23.59
CA SER A 696 -25.34 -3.92 22.50
C SER A 696 -25.26 -3.05 21.24
N GLN A 697 -24.77 -1.81 21.37
CA GLN A 697 -24.66 -0.86 20.26
C GLN A 697 -23.29 -0.87 19.58
N LEU A 698 -22.26 -1.46 20.20
CA LEU A 698 -20.90 -1.52 19.66
C LEU A 698 -20.56 -2.96 19.26
N VAL A 699 -20.64 -3.25 17.96
CA VAL A 699 -20.35 -4.58 17.40
C VAL A 699 -18.89 -4.65 16.96
N ILE A 700 -18.07 -5.34 17.73
CA ILE A 700 -16.67 -5.65 17.38
C ILE A 700 -16.64 -7.09 16.87
N ASN A 701 -16.82 -7.26 15.57
CA ASN A 701 -16.94 -8.56 14.93
C ASN A 701 -15.69 -8.98 14.14
N LYS A 702 -14.64 -8.17 14.16
CA LYS A 702 -13.35 -8.48 13.56
C LYS A 702 -12.23 -8.39 14.59
N ASP A 703 -11.19 -9.18 14.40
CA ASP A 703 -9.92 -9.07 15.12
C ASP A 703 -8.94 -8.15 14.38
N ILE A 704 -7.73 -8.01 14.91
CA ILE A 704 -6.64 -7.20 14.34
C ILE A 704 -6.24 -7.60 12.91
N TYR A 705 -6.55 -8.83 12.47
CA TYR A 705 -6.28 -9.31 11.12
C TYR A 705 -7.50 -9.24 10.20
N GLY A 706 -8.61 -8.70 10.70
CA GLY A 706 -9.86 -8.63 9.97
C GLY A 706 -10.65 -9.95 9.97
N TYR A 707 -10.23 -10.95 10.74
CA TYR A 707 -10.96 -12.21 10.89
C TYR A 707 -12.19 -12.05 11.77
N SER A 708 -13.24 -12.78 11.44
CA SER A 708 -14.48 -12.70 12.21
C SER A 708 -14.32 -13.26 13.62
N ARG A 709 -14.76 -12.47 14.60
CA ARG A 709 -15.03 -12.92 15.98
C ARG A 709 -16.40 -13.59 16.05
N PRO A 710 -16.60 -14.59 16.92
CA PRO A 710 -17.85 -15.33 17.00
C PRO A 710 -18.97 -14.45 17.56
N PHE A 711 -19.87 -14.00 16.67
CA PHE A 711 -20.99 -13.13 17.04
C PHE A 711 -21.99 -13.88 17.92
N GLY A 712 -22.25 -13.35 19.13
CA GLY A 712 -23.18 -13.96 20.09
C GLY A 712 -22.58 -15.09 20.95
N ALA A 713 -21.33 -15.49 20.71
CA ALA A 713 -20.52 -16.28 21.64
C ALA A 713 -19.57 -15.35 22.42
N ARG A 714 -18.67 -15.91 23.22
CA ARG A 714 -17.60 -15.16 23.88
C ARG A 714 -16.42 -15.08 22.91
N ALA A 715 -16.08 -13.89 22.43
CA ALA A 715 -14.85 -13.68 21.65
C ALA A 715 -13.62 -13.76 22.57
N ASP A 716 -12.43 -13.84 21.99
CA ASP A 716 -11.18 -13.86 22.77
C ASP A 716 -10.87 -12.52 23.41
N ILE A 717 -10.31 -12.54 24.62
CA ILE A 717 -9.72 -11.33 25.23
C ILE A 717 -8.45 -10.96 24.44
N GLY A 718 -8.26 -9.68 24.12
CA GLY A 718 -7.12 -9.17 23.36
C GLY A 718 -7.41 -8.93 21.88
N ALA A 719 -6.40 -8.44 21.15
CA ALA A 719 -6.51 -7.99 19.76
C ALA A 719 -6.75 -9.11 18.75
N HIS A 720 -6.38 -10.33 19.12
CA HIS A 720 -6.38 -11.51 18.26
C HIS A 720 -7.55 -12.43 18.59
N GLU A 721 -8.12 -13.06 17.56
CA GLU A 721 -9.02 -14.21 17.72
C GLU A 721 -8.26 -15.49 17.35
N VAL A 722 -8.09 -16.38 18.33
CA VAL A 722 -7.37 -17.64 18.21
C VAL A 722 -8.20 -18.66 17.42
N GLY A 723 -7.53 -19.49 16.63
CA GLY A 723 -8.18 -20.51 15.80
C GLY A 723 -8.31 -20.14 14.32
N HIS A 724 -7.89 -18.94 13.93
CA HIS A 724 -7.56 -18.64 12.53
C HIS A 724 -6.07 -18.92 12.30
N GLU A 725 -5.70 -19.51 11.15
CA GLU A 725 -4.29 -19.56 10.76
C GLU A 725 -3.74 -18.13 10.73
N VAL A 726 -2.64 -17.88 11.43
CA VAL A 726 -1.94 -16.59 11.39
C VAL A 726 -1.38 -16.40 9.99
N ILE A 727 -2.22 -15.92 9.07
CA ILE A 727 -1.73 -15.27 7.88
C ILE A 727 -1.14 -13.97 8.39
N LYS A 728 0.14 -13.82 8.09
CA LYS A 728 1.03 -12.80 8.63
C LYS A 728 0.29 -11.48 8.89
N PRO A 729 0.56 -10.82 10.03
CA PRO A 729 0.08 -9.46 10.27
C PRO A 729 0.29 -8.61 9.03
N VAL A 730 -0.73 -7.79 8.70
CA VAL A 730 -0.74 -6.63 7.80
C VAL A 730 0.47 -6.58 6.87
N HIS A 731 0.23 -6.73 5.56
CA HIS A 731 1.24 -6.52 4.51
C HIS A 731 2.05 -5.26 4.82
N ILE A 732 3.20 -5.43 5.47
CA ILE A 732 4.26 -4.42 5.50
C ILE A 732 4.59 -4.34 4.01
N PRO A 733 4.26 -3.22 3.31
CA PRO A 733 4.65 -3.08 1.92
C PRO A 733 6.12 -3.44 1.84
N PRO A 734 6.57 -4.27 0.86
CA PRO A 734 7.98 -4.56 0.73
C PRO A 734 8.73 -3.23 0.78
N ILE A 735 9.45 -3.09 1.88
CA ILE A 735 10.39 -2.02 2.10
C ILE A 735 11.32 -2.11 0.88
N PRO A 736 11.51 -1.05 0.07
CA PRO A 736 12.60 -1.06 -0.89
C PRO A 736 13.84 -1.50 -0.12
N ASP A 737 14.47 -2.61 -0.52
CA ASP A 737 15.57 -3.21 0.23
C ASP A 737 16.63 -2.12 0.46
N ARG A 738 16.75 -1.66 1.71
CA ARG A 738 17.74 -0.68 2.13
C ARG A 738 18.99 -1.43 2.54
N ASN A 739 19.87 -1.66 1.58
CA ASN A 739 21.21 -2.11 1.87
C ASN A 739 22.18 -0.98 1.48
N PRO A 740 23.26 -0.77 2.26
CA PRO A 740 24.43 -0.09 1.72
C PRO A 740 24.76 -0.71 0.35
N PRO A 741 25.28 0.07 -0.62
CA PRO A 741 25.46 -0.45 -1.96
C PRO A 741 26.39 -1.66 -1.95
N THR A 742 26.39 -2.42 -3.04
CA THR A 742 27.39 -3.49 -3.16
C THR A 742 28.78 -2.91 -3.40
N ALA A 743 29.82 -3.63 -2.99
CA ALA A 743 31.19 -3.16 -3.14
C ALA A 743 31.54 -3.01 -4.63
N PRO A 744 32.05 -1.86 -5.09
CA PRO A 744 32.49 -1.70 -6.48
C PRO A 744 33.61 -2.69 -6.82
N GLU A 745 33.60 -3.15 -8.06
CA GLU A 745 34.52 -4.18 -8.54
C GLU A 745 35.55 -3.61 -9.53
N ASN A 746 36.60 -4.40 -9.79
CA ASN A 746 37.62 -4.10 -10.81
C ASN A 746 38.30 -2.75 -10.61
N LEU A 747 38.63 -2.39 -9.37
CA LEU A 747 39.49 -1.23 -9.13
C LEU A 747 40.86 -1.49 -9.76
N ILE A 748 41.22 -0.68 -10.75
CA ILE A 748 42.50 -0.70 -11.45
C ILE A 748 43.18 0.64 -11.27
N VAL A 749 44.48 0.60 -10.97
CA VAL A 749 45.36 1.78 -10.90
C VAL A 749 46.32 1.73 -12.08
N ARG A 750 46.40 2.80 -12.88
CA ARG A 750 47.34 2.93 -14.01
C ARG A 750 48.17 4.19 -13.90
N MET A 751 49.41 4.10 -14.36
CA MET A 751 50.27 5.26 -14.58
C MET A 751 50.10 5.72 -16.02
N GLN A 752 49.72 6.99 -16.22
CA GLN A 752 49.67 7.64 -17.52
C GLN A 752 50.24 9.04 -17.39
N ASP A 753 51.20 9.42 -18.23
CA ASP A 753 51.80 10.76 -18.27
C ASP A 753 52.24 11.31 -16.88
N ASN A 754 52.87 10.45 -16.08
CA ASN A 754 53.32 10.75 -14.71
C ASN A 754 52.18 11.04 -13.70
N GLN A 755 50.97 10.57 -13.99
CA GLN A 755 49.77 10.69 -13.16
C GLN A 755 49.19 9.31 -12.84
N ILE A 756 48.55 9.20 -11.67
CA ILE A 756 47.88 7.98 -11.22
C ILE A 756 46.39 8.12 -11.57
N ILE A 757 45.89 7.19 -12.40
CA ILE A 757 44.49 7.11 -12.80
C ILE A 757 43.88 5.85 -12.19
N LEU A 758 42.79 6.03 -11.46
CA LEU A 758 41.95 4.97 -10.91
C LEU A 758 40.74 4.78 -11.82
N SER A 759 40.34 3.53 -12.04
CA SER A 759 39.10 3.19 -12.72
C SER A 759 38.46 1.98 -12.06
N TRP A 760 37.14 1.94 -11.95
CA TRP A 760 36.38 0.85 -11.32
C TRP A 760 35.07 0.60 -12.06
N LYS A 761 34.36 -0.46 -11.67
CA LYS A 761 33.06 -0.82 -12.19
C LYS A 761 32.02 -0.76 -11.06
N PRO A 762 30.91 -0.03 -11.23
CA PRO A 762 29.78 -0.10 -10.31
C PRO A 762 29.12 -1.48 -10.40
N THR A 763 28.66 -1.99 -9.27
CA THR A 763 27.97 -3.29 -9.17
C THR A 763 26.53 -3.14 -8.72
N SER A 764 26.21 -2.03 -8.07
CA SER A 764 24.88 -1.58 -7.72
C SER A 764 24.41 -0.48 -8.69
N GLY A 765 23.14 -0.06 -8.58
CA GLY A 765 22.57 1.04 -9.36
C GLY A 765 21.93 2.12 -8.49
N ASP A 766 22.14 2.04 -7.18
CA ASP A 766 21.56 2.86 -6.12
C ASP A 766 22.61 3.65 -5.33
N GLU A 767 23.88 3.65 -5.76
CA GLU A 767 24.91 4.50 -5.18
C GLU A 767 24.71 5.99 -5.48
N GLU A 768 24.96 6.84 -4.47
CA GLU A 768 25.05 8.29 -4.62
C GLU A 768 26.45 8.72 -5.09
N GLY A 769 27.45 7.88 -4.84
CA GLY A 769 28.82 8.14 -5.25
C GLY A 769 29.82 7.16 -4.66
N PHE A 770 31.10 7.49 -4.81
CA PHE A 770 32.21 6.66 -4.35
C PHE A 770 33.18 7.43 -3.46
N LYS A 771 33.64 6.79 -2.39
CA LYS A 771 34.70 7.29 -1.50
C LYS A 771 36.00 6.57 -1.82
N ILE A 772 37.02 7.33 -2.18
CA ILE A 772 38.34 6.84 -2.57
C ILE A 772 39.30 7.00 -1.39
N GLU A 773 39.98 5.92 -1.01
CA GLU A 773 41.01 5.95 0.01
C GLU A 773 42.39 5.54 -0.54
N GLY A 774 43.41 6.29 -0.12
CA GLY A 774 44.82 6.01 -0.37
C GLY A 774 45.54 5.55 0.91
N TYR A 775 46.48 4.63 0.77
CA TYR A 775 47.33 4.15 1.87
C TYR A 775 48.68 4.87 1.89
N ASP A 776 48.93 5.62 2.98
CA ASP A 776 50.13 6.45 3.15
C ASP A 776 51.34 5.69 3.74
N GLY A 777 51.22 4.37 3.93
CA GLY A 777 52.24 3.52 4.56
C GLY A 777 52.00 3.24 6.04
N ASN A 778 51.10 3.98 6.69
CA ASN A 778 50.69 3.74 8.08
C ASN A 778 49.18 3.55 8.22
N SER A 779 48.37 4.33 7.49
CA SER A 779 46.91 4.35 7.62
C SER A 779 46.21 4.59 6.29
N TRP A 780 44.95 4.16 6.20
CA TRP A 780 44.06 4.52 5.10
C TRP A 780 43.50 5.92 5.33
N LYS A 781 43.53 6.75 4.29
CA LYS A 781 42.96 8.10 4.30
C LYS A 781 42.05 8.28 3.11
N GLN A 782 40.86 8.81 3.35
CA GLN A 782 39.98 9.26 2.27
C GLN A 782 40.62 10.45 1.57
N ILE A 783 40.86 10.31 0.28
CA ILE A 783 41.52 11.31 -0.56
C ILE A 783 40.55 11.97 -1.55
N ALA A 784 39.40 11.36 -1.82
CA ALA A 784 38.36 11.94 -2.65
C ALA A 784 36.97 11.33 -2.38
N VAL A 785 35.95 12.08 -2.77
CA VAL A 785 34.56 11.64 -2.94
C VAL A 785 34.15 12.07 -4.34
N VAL A 786 33.50 11.19 -5.10
CA VAL A 786 33.07 11.43 -6.48
C VAL A 786 31.64 10.96 -6.70
N ASP A 787 30.94 11.57 -7.64
CA ASP A 787 29.54 11.27 -7.96
C ASP A 787 29.36 9.88 -8.61
N ALA A 788 28.13 9.36 -8.62
CA ALA A 788 27.80 7.99 -9.05
C ALA A 788 28.14 7.69 -10.53
N ASP A 789 28.12 8.71 -11.40
CA ASP A 789 28.46 8.58 -12.82
C ASP A 789 29.98 8.62 -13.09
N VAL A 790 30.79 8.92 -12.07
CA VAL A 790 32.26 8.94 -12.17
C VAL A 790 32.80 7.53 -11.99
N LEU A 791 33.29 6.93 -13.07
CA LEU A 791 33.89 5.58 -13.06
C LEU A 791 35.43 5.58 -13.20
N SER A 792 36.02 6.77 -13.29
CA SER A 792 37.46 6.96 -13.29
C SER A 792 37.84 8.28 -12.64
N TRP A 793 38.91 8.29 -11.85
CA TRP A 793 39.37 9.47 -11.13
C TRP A 793 40.89 9.59 -11.14
N GLN A 794 41.39 10.82 -11.16
CA GLN A 794 42.81 11.13 -11.19
C GLN A 794 43.30 11.61 -9.82
N ASP A 795 44.33 10.95 -9.29
CA ASP A 795 44.99 11.40 -8.08
C ASP A 795 45.96 12.55 -8.37
N THR A 796 45.60 13.74 -7.89
CA THR A 796 46.39 14.97 -8.03
C THR A 796 47.07 15.39 -6.72
N THR A 797 46.90 14.62 -5.65
CA THR A 797 47.20 15.05 -4.27
C THR A 797 48.70 15.05 -3.90
N LEU A 798 49.59 14.73 -4.85
CA LEU A 798 51.07 14.63 -4.71
C LEU A 798 51.56 13.65 -3.62
N ILE A 799 50.67 13.00 -2.88
CA ILE A 799 50.96 11.92 -1.94
C ILE A 799 50.89 10.62 -2.74
N ILE A 800 52.05 10.01 -3.03
CA ILE A 800 52.07 8.70 -3.70
C ILE A 800 51.56 7.66 -2.71
N SER A 801 50.26 7.40 -2.75
CA SER A 801 49.66 6.29 -2.00
C SER A 801 50.17 4.98 -2.61
N SER A 802 50.65 4.08 -1.76
CA SER A 802 51.19 2.78 -2.22
C SER A 802 50.07 1.80 -2.62
N LYS A 803 48.86 2.02 -2.11
CA LYS A 803 47.65 1.27 -2.41
C LYS A 803 46.43 2.17 -2.42
N TYR A 804 45.41 1.75 -3.13
CA TYR A 804 44.10 2.39 -3.20
C TYR A 804 42.99 1.38 -2.93
N ARG A 805 41.89 1.84 -2.35
CA ARG A 805 40.61 1.12 -2.26
C ARG A 805 39.47 2.10 -2.43
N ILE A 806 38.33 1.62 -2.91
CA ILE A 806 37.14 2.44 -3.12
C ILE A 806 35.93 1.75 -2.54
N ARG A 807 34.93 2.52 -2.10
CA ARG A 807 33.62 2.00 -1.71
C ARG A 807 32.53 2.91 -2.26
N ALA A 808 31.46 2.32 -2.76
CA ALA A 808 30.22 3.02 -3.04
C ALA A 808 29.54 3.43 -1.72
N TYR A 809 28.77 4.50 -1.75
CA TYR A 809 27.91 4.89 -0.64
C TYR A 809 26.54 5.36 -1.17
N ASN A 810 25.53 5.18 -0.35
CA ASN A 810 24.22 5.81 -0.47
C ASN A 810 23.82 6.34 0.93
N TYR A 811 22.60 6.87 1.04
CA TYR A 811 22.02 7.29 2.30
C TYR A 811 22.06 6.22 3.42
N ASP A 812 21.94 4.93 3.08
CA ASP A 812 21.87 3.82 4.04
C ASP A 812 23.24 3.36 4.56
N GLY A 813 24.32 3.82 3.94
CA GLY A 813 25.67 3.63 4.45
C GLY A 813 26.71 3.42 3.36
N ASN A 814 27.87 2.91 3.78
CA ASN A 814 28.92 2.59 2.83
C ASN A 814 28.91 1.10 2.54
N SER A 815 29.08 0.75 1.26
CA SER A 815 29.44 -0.59 0.84
C SER A 815 30.72 -1.09 1.54
N PRO A 816 30.96 -2.41 1.57
CA PRO A 816 32.31 -2.93 1.78
C PRO A 816 33.29 -2.34 0.74
N TYR A 817 34.58 -2.33 1.05
CA TYR A 817 35.59 -1.86 0.10
C TYR A 817 35.75 -2.82 -1.10
N SER A 818 36.10 -2.25 -2.25
CA SER A 818 36.61 -2.95 -3.43
C SER A 818 37.85 -3.79 -3.12
N ASN A 819 38.38 -4.47 -4.15
CA ASN A 819 39.76 -4.95 -4.11
C ASN A 819 40.75 -3.79 -3.84
N GLU A 820 41.84 -4.08 -3.12
CA GLU A 820 42.96 -3.15 -3.01
C GLU A 820 43.77 -3.16 -4.31
N ALA A 821 44.12 -1.99 -4.83
CA ALA A 821 44.93 -1.83 -6.05
C ALA A 821 46.26 -1.13 -5.73
N ILE A 822 47.37 -1.69 -6.21
CA ILE A 822 48.74 -1.23 -5.89
C ILE A 822 49.25 -0.31 -7.00
N SER A 823 49.82 0.82 -6.64
CA SER A 823 50.55 1.72 -7.54
C SER A 823 51.99 1.22 -7.81
N SER A 824 52.17 -0.04 -8.21
CA SER A 824 53.52 -0.55 -8.52
C SER A 824 53.84 -0.34 -10.01
N PRO A 825 55.04 0.17 -10.36
CA PRO A 825 55.52 0.14 -11.74
C PRO A 825 55.95 -1.29 -12.08
N GLN A 826 55.01 -2.15 -12.50
CA GLN A 826 55.40 -3.33 -13.29
C GLN A 826 55.87 -2.84 -14.66
N GLY A 827 57.14 -2.45 -14.73
CA GLY A 827 57.72 -1.97 -15.97
C GLY A 827 59.03 -1.17 -15.88
N LEU A 828 59.73 -1.12 -14.75
CA LEU A 828 61.13 -0.68 -14.75
C LEU A 828 61.92 -1.57 -13.78
N SER A 829 62.71 -2.48 -14.36
CA SER A 829 63.78 -3.19 -13.67
C SER A 829 64.56 -2.22 -12.78
N SER A 830 64.78 -2.61 -11.53
CA SER A 830 65.72 -1.97 -10.62
C SER A 830 67.12 -1.95 -11.23
N LEU A 831 67.42 -0.90 -12.00
CA LEU A 831 68.78 -0.39 -12.17
C LEU A 831 68.81 0.89 -11.35
N SER A 832 69.45 0.79 -10.20
CA SER A 832 69.57 1.92 -9.29
C SER A 832 70.30 3.05 -10.02
N ILE A 833 70.03 4.30 -9.67
CA ILE A 833 70.79 5.46 -10.14
C ILE A 833 72.31 5.26 -9.91
N PHE A 834 72.68 4.47 -8.92
CA PHE A 834 74.04 4.06 -8.61
C PHE A 834 74.68 3.25 -9.74
N ASP A 835 73.95 2.34 -10.39
CA ASP A 835 74.46 1.49 -11.48
C ASP A 835 74.74 2.29 -12.75
N LYS A 836 73.90 3.31 -13.04
CA LYS A 836 74.10 4.22 -14.18
C LYS A 836 75.25 5.20 -13.95
N ILE A 837 75.46 5.65 -12.71
CA ILE A 837 76.61 6.46 -12.33
C ILE A 837 77.89 5.62 -12.40
N LEU A 838 77.87 4.37 -11.95
CA LEU A 838 79.01 3.46 -12.00
C LEU A 838 79.40 3.12 -13.45
N GLU A 839 78.44 2.89 -14.36
CA GLU A 839 78.71 2.70 -15.79
C GLU A 839 79.30 3.97 -16.45
N PHE A 840 78.81 5.15 -16.07
CA PHE A 840 79.32 6.42 -16.58
C PHE A 840 80.78 6.67 -16.13
N PHE A 841 81.11 6.36 -14.88
CA PHE A 841 82.49 6.45 -14.37
C PHE A 841 83.41 5.39 -14.97
N LYS A 842 82.94 4.16 -15.17
CA LYS A 842 83.72 3.11 -15.86
C LYS A 842 84.05 3.50 -17.31
N LYS A 843 83.09 4.09 -18.04
CA LYS A 843 83.29 4.59 -19.41
C LYS A 843 84.21 5.81 -19.49
N MET A 844 84.21 6.71 -18.49
CA MET A 844 85.14 7.85 -18.47
C MET A 844 86.57 7.48 -18.10
N LEU A 845 86.77 6.44 -17.26
CA LEU A 845 88.09 6.08 -16.73
C LEU A 845 88.78 4.94 -17.48
N GLY A 846 88.14 4.35 -18.50
CA GLY A 846 88.79 3.40 -19.42
C GLY A 846 89.20 2.07 -18.77
N PHE A 847 88.55 1.67 -17.68
CA PHE A 847 88.70 0.34 -17.10
C PHE A 847 87.56 -0.56 -17.57
N ASN A 848 87.89 -1.74 -18.13
CA ASN A 848 86.91 -2.79 -18.42
C ASN A 848 86.31 -3.36 -17.12
#